data_AF-A0A3Q9Y017-F1
#
_entry.id   AF-A0A3Q9Y017-F1
#
_cell.length_a   1.000
_cell.length_b   1.000
_cell.length_c   1.000
_cell.angle_alpha   90.00
_cell.angle_beta   90.00
_cell.angle_gamma   90.00
#
_symmetry.space_group_name_H-M   'P 1'
#
loop_
_entity.id
_entity.type
_entity.pdbx_description
1 polymer ?
#
loop_
_entity_poly.entity_id
_entity_poly.type
_entity_poly.pdbx_seq_one_letter_code
_entity_poly.pdbx_strand_id
1 'polypeptide(L)'
;MARHIHSSSRRAKSNLNIPEKANKILNLIFIALVVIILRIWYLAVIQYEVKLEEALKPQRKTVIEPSKRATIRDRFNYPLALNKISYRAAIIYSQLRHIPSIRWEKDAQGNKKKKFKRKEYITQLSQLLGEELHLDPLRLEDLIHAKSSFYGQIPFVIKEDLTEKEYYRLKMLEKDWLGLHVQKVPKRHYPKGRVAADIIGYMGAINRQEYDKIMREIKMLEAYIQGSDAGDEIPLPSGVDNLTQARQRLQDLLDHAYTINDYVGKAGVEGSFENNLRGYHGKKSYYSDSRGNFLRELSGSHEPVAGQRILLTISAELQEYAEQLLIQNERIRETRLSKYPSKLTKQPWIKGGAIVALDPQSGEVLALASYPRTDPNDFIPAANPEAAKKKIANIIRWFESENYIAEMWDQKRPLERELYQEETKEFYEDTLMVDWNNYLKLILKADTPIMQAIQEVDSVQKAVIIQQAIDRLIELSGTCNIYALLKLLYGEDGTQMRKEKIPLPTQLTIENNLKAHADSVEQQKKILAPYFSALFLHYDKILLVDLCRLAVCNDRFSPQLLAVKGQQSLEDYKNSSAAYISLQETAQKMAKELFHEQHFIPWRQENEKLFLKEKRAEEKAHHQYPKPYIDYFDKQEKEMFNLFWNEHQWDLLLVFLTGRLPYHGSAEIRPYLNHFLTWHNELQAGAHAALPWKNAFFNLSFVLKGLDEEMTKDYLRTFRSFHHLDRPLLGYYRYLNKTNGKQIEKDLARAFYPLRGYGYGRSQAYRQAATQGSIFKLITSYEALKQRYQHLNNDKLSPSSINPLIMVDQIFKKGKDTFVGYHQDGTPIPQYYKGGRMLKSHAKNIGKIDLIRAIETSSNPYFSILAAEYLSSPADLSQAALDFSFGTRTGIDLPGEIAGKVPNDLITNRTGLYAMANGQHTLVVTPLQTSIMLSAIANKGHVLKPKIVSLTAGYRSQAQSKQPLEAACLDHSQIVKKAPTLVQRNLFMPDIIRNILLIGMHKVVLKQLSEGLTSLSRFYREYPEAIADYLELKDEMVGKTSTAESMENIDLDFYDGTNLYTHVWFGGIAFSQKIPNDSHALLYLDRWGNPELVVVVYLKYGAWGKESAPLGAQMVRKWREIKARHEAHR
;
A
#
# COMPACT_ATOMS: atom_id res chain seq x y z
N MET A 1 76.50 -28.16 -43.68
CA MET A 1 77.71 -28.61 -44.40
C MET A 1 78.87 -27.77 -43.88
N ALA A 2 79.83 -28.43 -43.21
CA ALA A 2 81.22 -28.06 -42.83
C ALA A 2 81.63 -26.57 -42.59
N ARG A 3 82.49 -26.19 -41.64
CA ARG A 3 83.24 -26.82 -40.53
C ARG A 3 83.96 -25.68 -39.76
N HIS A 4 84.10 -25.86 -38.45
CA HIS A 4 85.24 -25.50 -37.58
C HIS A 4 85.64 -24.05 -37.19
N ILE A 5 85.68 -23.87 -35.85
CA ILE A 5 86.75 -23.33 -34.98
C ILE A 5 87.02 -21.82 -35.01
N HIS A 6 86.73 -21.14 -33.88
CA HIS A 6 87.79 -20.57 -33.04
C HIS A 6 87.32 -20.20 -31.62
N SER A 7 88.10 -20.63 -30.64
CA SER A 7 88.11 -20.20 -29.24
C SER A 7 89.05 -18.99 -29.05
N SER A 8 88.66 -17.97 -28.28
CA SER A 8 89.62 -17.18 -27.48
C SER A 8 88.97 -16.21 -26.47
N SER A 9 89.47 -16.32 -25.23
CA SER A 9 89.69 -15.29 -24.20
C SER A 9 88.52 -14.50 -23.57
N ARG A 10 88.27 -14.85 -22.31
CA ARG A 10 87.69 -13.97 -21.27
C ARG A 10 88.57 -12.73 -21.08
N ARG A 11 87.99 -11.53 -21.16
CA ARG A 11 88.58 -10.27 -20.63
C ARG A 11 87.91 -9.89 -19.31
N ALA A 12 88.74 -9.64 -18.30
CA ALA A 12 88.37 -9.32 -16.93
C ALA A 12 87.68 -7.95 -16.82
N LYS A 13 86.62 -7.89 -15.98
CA LYS A 13 85.93 -6.66 -15.57
C LYS A 13 86.82 -5.85 -14.62
N SER A 14 87.11 -4.60 -14.96
CA SER A 14 87.71 -3.64 -14.02
C SER A 14 86.67 -3.21 -12.98
N ASN A 15 86.83 -3.65 -11.73
CA ASN A 15 86.03 -3.18 -10.61
C ASN A 15 86.42 -1.73 -10.27
N LEU A 16 85.56 -0.76 -10.62
CA LEU A 16 85.66 0.62 -10.17
C LEU A 16 85.53 0.69 -8.64
N ASN A 17 86.38 1.49 -7.99
CA ASN A 17 86.42 1.66 -6.54
C ASN A 17 85.12 2.32 -6.02
N ILE A 18 84.70 1.95 -4.79
CA ILE A 18 83.43 2.39 -4.16
C ILE A 18 83.20 3.93 -4.24
N PRO A 19 84.18 4.81 -3.96
CA PRO A 19 83.98 6.26 -4.07
C PRO A 19 83.73 6.76 -5.51
N GLU A 20 84.30 6.11 -6.54
CA GLU A 20 84.08 6.51 -7.94
C GLU A 20 82.68 6.13 -8.44
N LYS A 21 82.13 4.99 -7.98
CA LYS A 21 80.73 4.63 -8.25
C LYS A 21 79.76 5.57 -7.53
N ALA A 22 80.07 5.93 -6.27
CA ALA A 22 79.27 6.89 -5.52
C ALA A 22 79.26 8.25 -6.22
N ASN A 23 80.41 8.78 -6.66
CA ASN A 23 80.48 10.04 -7.39
C ASN A 23 79.75 10.02 -8.73
N LYS A 24 79.81 8.91 -9.49
CA LYS A 24 79.02 8.79 -10.72
C LYS A 24 77.52 8.79 -10.47
N ILE A 25 77.05 8.09 -9.43
CA ILE A 25 75.64 8.12 -9.04
C ILE A 25 75.24 9.50 -8.53
N LEU A 26 76.08 10.15 -7.72
CA LEU A 26 75.82 11.48 -7.19
C LEU A 26 75.74 12.52 -8.30
N ASN A 27 76.63 12.44 -9.30
CA ASN A 27 76.57 13.30 -10.48
C ASN A 27 75.33 13.02 -11.34
N LEU A 28 74.90 11.76 -11.45
CA LEU A 28 73.68 11.41 -12.19
C LEU A 28 72.42 11.93 -11.47
N ILE A 29 72.39 11.84 -10.13
CA ILE A 29 71.36 12.45 -9.29
C ILE A 29 71.41 13.98 -9.38
N PHE A 30 72.60 14.58 -9.39
CA PHE A 30 72.79 16.02 -9.52
C PHE A 30 72.28 16.53 -10.88
N ILE A 31 72.63 15.83 -11.97
CA ILE A 31 72.12 16.15 -13.31
C ILE A 31 70.60 16.00 -13.35
N ALA A 32 70.04 14.94 -12.78
CA ALA A 32 68.59 14.77 -12.69
C ALA A 32 67.92 15.90 -11.88
N LEU A 33 68.52 16.31 -10.75
CA LEU A 33 68.06 17.45 -9.95
C LEU A 33 68.13 18.76 -10.72
N VAL A 34 69.21 19.00 -11.47
CA VAL A 34 69.35 20.19 -12.33
C VAL A 34 68.29 20.20 -13.43
N VAL A 35 68.01 19.06 -14.07
CA VAL A 35 66.93 18.94 -15.07
C VAL A 35 65.56 19.19 -14.45
N ILE A 36 65.31 18.70 -13.24
CA ILE A 36 64.06 18.95 -12.50
C ILE A 36 63.96 20.43 -12.12
N ILE A 37 65.04 21.06 -11.62
CA ILE A 37 65.08 22.49 -11.28
C ILE A 37 64.84 23.34 -12.52
N LEU A 38 65.48 23.03 -13.64
CA LEU A 38 65.25 23.69 -14.93
C LEU A 38 63.81 23.51 -15.40
N ARG A 39 63.23 22.32 -15.22
CA ARG A 39 61.83 22.07 -15.58
C ARG A 39 60.86 22.82 -14.69
N ILE A 40 61.14 22.91 -13.38
CA ILE A 40 60.37 23.69 -12.43
C ILE A 40 60.46 25.17 -12.77
N TRP A 41 61.66 25.70 -13.06
CA TRP A 41 61.85 27.07 -13.49
C TRP A 41 61.12 27.36 -14.81
N TYR A 42 61.19 26.44 -15.77
CA TYR A 42 60.44 26.56 -17.04
C TYR A 42 58.92 26.61 -16.80
N LEU A 43 58.37 25.79 -15.91
CA LEU A 43 56.94 25.80 -15.60
C LEU A 43 56.52 27.01 -14.75
N ALA A 44 57.37 27.43 -13.79
CA ALA A 44 57.04 28.42 -12.77
C ALA A 44 57.41 29.85 -13.16
N VAL A 45 58.26 30.05 -14.17
CA VAL A 45 58.69 31.38 -14.64
C VAL A 45 58.32 31.56 -16.11
N ILE A 46 58.77 30.68 -17.02
CA ILE A 46 58.52 30.84 -18.46
C ILE A 46 57.05 30.59 -18.80
N GLN A 47 56.47 29.48 -18.32
CA GLN A 47 55.05 29.19 -18.54
C GLN A 47 54.13 29.78 -17.47
N TYR A 48 54.65 30.62 -16.56
CA TYR A 48 53.84 31.17 -15.47
C TYR A 48 52.61 31.90 -15.99
N GLU A 49 52.79 32.84 -16.93
CA GLU A 49 51.70 33.62 -17.48
C GLU A 49 50.71 32.75 -18.25
N VAL A 50 51.21 31.81 -19.06
CA VAL A 50 50.37 30.84 -19.80
C VAL A 50 49.58 29.95 -18.85
N LYS A 51 50.17 29.51 -17.73
CA LYS A 51 49.52 28.67 -16.72
C LYS A 51 48.57 29.46 -15.83
N LEU A 52 48.88 30.73 -15.54
CA LEU A 52 48.01 31.66 -14.84
C LEU A 52 46.78 31.97 -15.71
N GLU A 53 46.99 32.21 -17.00
CA GLU A 53 45.93 32.41 -17.98
C GLU A 53 45.09 31.15 -18.18
N GLU A 54 45.70 29.96 -18.25
CA GLU A 54 44.98 28.67 -18.19
C GLU A 54 44.18 28.47 -16.90
N ALA A 55 44.67 28.93 -15.75
CA ALA A 55 43.96 28.87 -14.48
C ALA A 55 42.83 29.90 -14.38
N LEU A 56 42.94 31.01 -15.11
CA LEU A 56 41.91 32.04 -15.26
C LEU A 56 40.92 31.71 -16.39
N LYS A 57 41.16 30.65 -17.18
CA LYS A 57 40.25 30.26 -18.27
C LYS A 57 38.85 30.01 -17.72
N PRO A 58 37.81 30.53 -18.41
CA PRO A 58 36.44 30.32 -18.02
C PRO A 58 36.11 28.84 -17.91
N GLN A 59 35.53 28.42 -16.79
CA GLN A 59 35.10 27.03 -16.61
C GLN A 59 33.72 26.84 -17.20
N ARG A 60 33.52 25.77 -17.99
CA ARG A 60 32.20 25.36 -18.44
C ARG A 60 31.41 24.76 -17.27
N LYS A 61 30.35 25.45 -16.86
CA LYS A 61 29.33 24.92 -15.96
C LYS A 61 28.10 24.50 -16.76
N THR A 62 27.46 23.44 -16.30
CA THR A 62 26.17 23.00 -16.81
C THR A 62 25.21 22.87 -15.64
N VAL A 63 24.09 23.57 -15.71
CA VAL A 63 23.02 23.51 -14.71
C VAL A 63 21.79 22.90 -15.36
N ILE A 64 21.19 21.91 -14.69
CA ILE A 64 19.92 21.32 -15.10
C ILE A 64 18.80 22.21 -14.56
N GLU A 65 17.95 22.71 -15.45
CA GLU A 65 16.75 23.45 -15.08
C GLU A 65 15.55 22.49 -14.95
N PRO A 66 14.88 22.45 -13.79
CA PRO A 66 13.76 21.54 -13.59
C PRO A 66 12.59 21.89 -14.52
N SER A 67 12.00 20.88 -15.17
CA SER A 67 10.78 21.05 -15.94
C SER A 67 9.58 21.24 -15.02
N LYS A 68 8.56 21.95 -15.50
CA LYS A 68 7.28 22.05 -14.81
C LYS A 68 6.48 20.78 -15.09
N ARG A 69 6.27 19.94 -14.07
CA ARG A 69 5.36 18.79 -14.15
C ARG A 69 3.96 19.26 -14.54
N ALA A 70 3.28 18.56 -15.42
CA ALA A 70 1.98 18.97 -15.91
C ALA A 70 0.88 18.81 -14.86
N THR A 71 -0.19 19.59 -15.00
CA THR A 71 -1.38 19.47 -14.14
C THR A 71 -2.26 18.30 -14.60
N ILE A 72 -2.86 17.58 -13.66
CA ILE A 72 -3.96 16.66 -13.92
C ILE A 72 -5.25 17.39 -13.58
N ARG A 73 -6.21 17.37 -14.51
CA ARG A 73 -7.47 18.09 -14.38
C ARG A 73 -8.64 17.16 -14.68
N ASP A 74 -9.79 17.44 -14.08
CA ASP A 74 -11.03 16.74 -14.36
C ASP A 74 -11.61 17.13 -15.73
N ARG A 75 -12.74 16.54 -16.12
CA ARG A 75 -13.39 16.81 -17.41
C ARG A 75 -13.85 18.25 -17.63
N PHE A 76 -14.10 18.99 -16.55
CA PHE A 76 -14.52 20.39 -16.57
C PHE A 76 -13.34 21.35 -16.32
N ASN A 77 -12.10 20.83 -16.41
CA ASN A 77 -10.85 21.56 -16.27
C ASN A 77 -10.55 22.04 -14.83
N TYR A 78 -11.20 21.47 -13.80
CA TYR A 78 -10.85 21.66 -12.40
C TYR A 78 -9.56 20.90 -12.07
N PRO A 79 -8.60 21.53 -11.36
CA PRO A 79 -7.32 20.90 -11.06
C PRO A 79 -7.42 19.87 -9.93
N LEU A 80 -7.05 18.63 -10.25
CA LEU A 80 -6.96 17.52 -9.31
C LEU A 80 -5.53 17.32 -8.78
N ALA A 81 -4.53 17.62 -9.62
CA ALA A 81 -3.13 17.65 -9.23
C ALA A 81 -2.43 18.85 -9.89
N LEU A 82 -1.79 19.68 -9.07
CA LEU A 82 -1.06 20.87 -9.50
C LEU A 82 0.26 20.97 -8.75
N ASN A 83 1.11 21.92 -9.14
CA ASN A 83 2.36 22.18 -8.42
C ASN A 83 2.22 23.48 -7.63
N LYS A 84 2.52 23.43 -6.34
CA LYS A 84 2.74 24.61 -5.50
C LYS A 84 4.23 24.94 -5.51
N ILE A 85 4.54 26.23 -5.40
CA ILE A 85 5.91 26.67 -5.22
C ILE A 85 6.36 26.24 -3.81
N SER A 86 7.52 25.61 -3.73
CA SER A 86 8.25 25.36 -2.48
C SER A 86 9.65 25.94 -2.60
N TYR A 87 10.16 26.47 -1.51
CA TYR A 87 11.50 27.05 -1.41
C TYR A 87 12.39 26.07 -0.64
N ARG A 88 13.61 25.84 -1.13
CA ARG A 88 14.56 24.95 -0.46
C ARG A 88 15.98 25.52 -0.45
N ALA A 89 16.71 25.25 0.62
CA ALA A 89 18.13 25.53 0.73
C ALA A 89 18.93 24.26 0.39
N ALA A 90 19.93 24.40 -0.47
CA ALA A 90 20.80 23.32 -0.88
C ALA A 90 22.28 23.73 -0.89
N ILE A 91 23.18 22.77 -0.77
CA ILE A 91 24.62 22.96 -0.88
C ILE A 91 25.18 22.20 -2.07
N ILE A 92 26.04 22.87 -2.86
CA ILE A 92 26.77 22.27 -3.97
C ILE A 92 28.26 22.16 -3.59
N TYR A 93 28.71 20.95 -3.27
CA TYR A 93 30.06 20.75 -2.74
C TYR A 93 31.18 21.02 -3.76
N SER A 94 30.96 20.83 -5.06
CA SER A 94 31.96 21.15 -6.09
C SER A 94 32.38 22.60 -6.05
N GLN A 95 31.47 23.51 -5.67
CA GLN A 95 31.81 24.91 -5.53
C GLN A 95 32.69 25.15 -4.29
N LEU A 96 32.41 24.46 -3.19
CA LEU A 96 33.26 24.46 -2.00
C LEU A 96 34.68 23.93 -2.28
N ARG A 97 34.87 23.10 -3.33
CA ARG A 97 36.20 22.62 -3.73
C ARG A 97 37.10 23.71 -4.30
N HIS A 98 36.55 24.83 -4.79
CA HIS A 98 37.37 25.98 -5.21
C HIS A 98 38.12 26.62 -4.05
N ILE A 99 37.60 26.50 -2.83
CA ILE A 99 38.32 26.91 -1.63
C ILE A 99 39.44 25.91 -1.40
N PRO A 100 40.72 26.33 -1.34
CA PRO A 100 41.84 25.41 -1.12
C PRO A 100 41.67 24.69 0.21
N SER A 101 41.95 23.39 0.23
CA SER A 101 41.86 22.58 1.45
C SER A 101 42.83 23.07 2.52
N ILE A 102 44.03 23.50 2.11
CA ILE A 102 45.11 23.98 2.98
C ILE A 102 45.68 25.26 2.40
N ARG A 103 45.86 26.29 3.24
CA ARG A 103 46.66 27.47 2.93
C ARG A 103 47.73 27.64 3.99
N TRP A 104 48.95 27.94 3.55
CA TRP A 104 50.06 28.24 4.44
C TRP A 104 50.05 29.74 4.74
N GLU A 105 49.89 30.10 6.01
CA GLU A 105 50.01 31.48 6.49
C GLU A 105 51.21 31.57 7.44
N LYS A 106 51.92 32.71 7.42
CA LYS A 106 53.00 32.97 8.38
C LYS A 106 52.38 33.53 9.66
N ASP A 107 52.75 33.00 10.82
CA ASP A 107 52.37 33.59 12.12
C ASP A 107 53.13 34.91 12.38
N ALA A 108 52.81 35.57 13.50
CA ALA A 108 53.48 36.81 13.92
C ALA A 108 54.99 36.65 14.18
N GLN A 109 55.50 35.41 14.28
CA GLN A 109 56.91 35.06 14.40
C GLN A 109 57.54 34.55 13.09
N GLY A 110 56.81 34.59 11.96
CA GLY A 110 57.31 34.21 10.64
C GLY A 110 57.24 32.72 10.29
N ASN A 111 56.69 31.87 11.16
CA ASN A 111 56.60 30.43 10.93
C ASN A 111 55.40 30.06 10.05
N LYS A 112 55.59 29.16 9.07
CA LYS A 112 54.53 28.69 8.18
C LYS A 112 53.60 27.72 8.92
N LYS A 113 52.40 28.17 9.30
CA LYS A 113 51.35 27.33 9.91
C LYS A 113 50.37 26.86 8.82
N LYS A 114 50.04 25.56 8.82
CA LYS A 114 48.99 24.99 7.97
C LYS A 114 47.63 25.43 8.52
N LYS A 115 46.84 26.18 7.76
CA LYS A 115 45.42 26.44 8.05
C LYS A 115 44.51 25.69 7.08
N PHE A 116 43.44 25.11 7.60
CA PHE A 116 42.46 24.35 6.83
C PHE A 116 41.30 25.25 6.40
N LYS A 117 41.57 26.22 5.51
CA LYS A 117 40.61 27.26 5.07
C LYS A 117 39.24 26.71 4.67
N ARG A 118 39.17 25.59 3.93
CA ARG A 118 37.89 24.99 3.54
C ARG A 118 37.10 24.46 4.74
N LYS A 119 37.78 23.84 5.71
CA LYS A 119 37.12 23.34 6.91
C LYS A 119 36.57 24.49 7.74
N GLU A 120 37.40 25.51 7.99
CA GLU A 120 36.99 26.74 8.69
C GLU A 120 35.76 27.39 8.02
N TYR A 121 35.76 27.47 6.68
CA TYR A 121 34.63 28.00 5.93
C TYR A 121 33.36 27.17 6.08
N ILE A 122 33.45 25.83 5.99
CA ILE A 122 32.29 24.95 6.16
C ILE A 122 31.73 25.09 7.57
N THR A 123 32.58 25.14 8.60
CA THR A 123 32.15 25.37 9.99
C THR A 123 31.40 26.69 10.14
N GLN A 124 31.91 27.78 9.56
CA GLN A 124 31.23 29.10 9.59
C GLN A 124 29.90 29.08 8.83
N LEU A 125 29.87 28.47 7.64
CA LEU A 125 28.64 28.32 6.85
C LEU A 125 27.60 27.49 7.62
N SER A 126 28.03 26.42 8.28
CA SER A 126 27.14 25.58 9.09
C SER A 126 26.59 26.30 10.30
N GLN A 127 27.38 27.14 10.97
CA GLN A 127 26.91 27.98 12.08
C GLN A 127 25.83 28.96 11.60
N LEU A 128 26.10 29.70 10.52
CA LEU A 128 25.15 30.65 9.94
C LEU A 128 23.85 29.97 9.51
N LEU A 129 23.95 28.83 8.83
CA LEU A 129 22.77 28.08 8.41
C LEU A 129 22.03 27.46 9.59
N GLY A 130 22.73 27.03 10.63
CA GLY A 130 22.12 26.53 11.86
C GLY A 130 21.29 27.59 12.57
N GLU A 131 21.79 28.83 12.64
CA GLU A 131 21.08 29.98 13.21
C GLU A 131 19.86 30.37 12.35
N GLU A 132 20.05 30.54 11.04
CA GLU A 132 19.00 31.02 10.12
C GLU A 132 17.91 29.96 9.85
N LEU A 133 18.25 28.66 9.92
CA LEU A 133 17.30 27.56 9.65
C LEU A 133 16.81 26.83 10.90
N HIS A 134 17.34 27.18 12.08
CA HIS A 134 17.12 26.49 13.35
C HIS A 134 17.52 25.00 13.28
N LEU A 135 18.71 24.73 12.77
CA LEU A 135 19.31 23.39 12.64
C LEU A 135 20.59 23.29 13.47
N ASP A 136 20.97 22.07 13.87
CA ASP A 136 22.24 21.84 14.55
C ASP A 136 23.43 22.07 13.59
N PRO A 137 24.33 23.04 13.88
CA PRO A 137 25.49 23.34 13.06
C PRO A 137 26.46 22.16 12.89
N LEU A 138 26.67 21.34 13.93
CA LEU A 138 27.63 20.24 13.91
C LEU A 138 27.18 19.16 12.92
N ARG A 139 25.91 18.75 13.05
CA ARG A 139 25.29 17.82 12.11
C ARG A 139 25.27 18.35 10.68
N LEU A 140 25.12 19.66 10.49
CA LEU A 140 25.14 20.27 9.17
C LEU A 140 26.55 20.24 8.54
N GLU A 141 27.59 20.57 9.32
CA GLU A 141 28.99 20.41 8.90
C GLU A 141 29.25 18.97 8.44
N ASP A 142 28.75 18.01 9.20
CA ASP A 142 28.85 16.60 8.84
C ASP A 142 28.13 16.29 7.53
N LEU A 143 26.87 16.69 7.38
CA LEU A 143 26.11 16.43 6.16
C LEU A 143 26.83 16.96 4.91
N ILE A 144 27.41 18.15 5.00
CA ILE A 144 28.18 18.76 3.90
C ILE A 144 29.40 17.92 3.55
N HIS A 145 30.18 17.54 4.57
CA HIS A 145 31.40 16.76 4.37
C HIS A 145 31.10 15.32 3.94
N ALA A 146 30.04 14.66 4.40
CA ALA A 146 29.72 13.28 4.05
C ALA A 146 29.18 13.14 2.63
N LYS A 147 28.39 14.10 2.18
CA LYS A 147 27.85 14.12 0.82
C LYS A 147 28.89 14.59 -0.20
N SER A 148 30.04 15.11 0.25
CA SER A 148 31.16 15.52 -0.60
C SER A 148 31.77 14.43 -1.47
N SER A 149 31.65 13.16 -1.05
CA SER A 149 32.22 12.00 -1.74
C SER A 149 31.33 11.42 -2.84
N PHE A 150 30.00 11.64 -2.80
CA PHE A 150 29.04 11.03 -3.73
C PHE A 150 28.54 11.96 -4.81
N TYR A 151 28.42 13.26 -4.50
CA TYR A 151 27.59 14.18 -5.28
C TYR A 151 28.25 15.54 -5.48
N GLY A 152 29.53 15.58 -5.85
CA GLY A 152 30.26 16.85 -6.01
C GLY A 152 29.49 17.89 -6.85
N GLN A 153 28.80 17.47 -7.90
CA GLN A 153 28.08 18.39 -8.80
C GLN A 153 26.56 18.50 -8.54
N ILE A 154 25.96 17.65 -7.72
CA ILE A 154 24.51 17.64 -7.49
C ILE A 154 24.19 18.43 -6.21
N PRO A 155 23.21 19.36 -6.24
CA PRO A 155 22.79 20.09 -5.05
C PRO A 155 22.17 19.14 -4.02
N PHE A 156 22.72 19.17 -2.81
CA PHE A 156 22.19 18.45 -1.65
C PHE A 156 21.26 19.37 -0.86
N VAL A 157 19.99 18.98 -0.71
CA VAL A 157 18.99 19.78 0.01
C VAL A 157 19.20 19.65 1.52
N ILE A 158 19.34 20.79 2.21
CA ILE A 158 19.46 20.87 3.67
C ILE A 158 18.09 20.92 4.32
N LYS A 159 17.23 21.82 3.83
CA LYS A 159 15.89 22.08 4.37
C LYS A 159 14.94 22.37 3.21
N GLU A 160 13.78 21.73 3.25
CA GLU A 160 12.65 21.97 2.34
C GLU A 160 11.65 22.96 2.96
N ASP A 161 10.70 23.43 2.13
CA ASP A 161 9.57 24.29 2.51
C ASP A 161 9.96 25.50 3.39
N LEU A 162 11.02 26.23 2.99
CA LEU A 162 11.40 27.48 3.63
C LEU A 162 10.25 28.49 3.56
N THR A 163 10.10 29.27 4.63
CA THR A 163 9.25 30.46 4.61
C THR A 163 9.77 31.47 3.59
N GLU A 164 8.91 32.35 3.09
CA GLU A 164 9.35 33.40 2.15
C GLU A 164 10.43 34.30 2.78
N LYS A 165 10.33 34.56 4.09
CA LYS A 165 11.34 35.32 4.84
C LYS A 165 12.70 34.63 4.84
N GLU A 166 12.76 33.35 5.21
CA GLU A 166 13.99 32.55 5.16
C GLU A 166 14.54 32.48 3.72
N TYR A 167 13.67 32.28 2.73
CA TYR A 167 14.06 32.23 1.32
C TYR A 167 14.77 33.51 0.88
N TYR A 168 14.15 34.68 1.07
CA TYR A 168 14.76 35.94 0.63
C TYR A 168 16.03 36.26 1.42
N ARG A 169 16.06 35.94 2.71
CA ARG A 169 17.25 36.11 3.57
C ARG A 169 18.43 35.29 3.06
N LEU A 170 18.23 33.98 2.84
CA LEU A 170 19.27 33.12 2.30
C LEU A 170 19.60 33.45 0.84
N LYS A 171 18.64 33.93 0.04
CA LYS A 171 18.88 34.34 -1.35
C LYS A 171 19.80 35.56 -1.44
N MET A 172 19.74 36.47 -0.47
CA MET A 172 20.70 37.58 -0.37
C MET A 172 22.09 37.05 0.01
N LEU A 173 22.17 36.14 0.98
CA LEU A 173 23.42 35.54 1.46
C LEU A 173 24.08 34.60 0.43
N GLU A 174 23.32 34.05 -0.52
CA GLU A 174 23.83 33.19 -1.60
C GLU A 174 24.96 33.85 -2.41
N LYS A 175 24.98 35.18 -2.51
CA LYS A 175 26.06 35.92 -3.19
C LYS A 175 27.38 35.90 -2.42
N ASP A 176 27.29 35.93 -1.09
CA ASP A 176 28.45 36.05 -0.20
C ASP A 176 28.99 34.66 0.20
N TRP A 177 28.11 33.65 0.21
CA TRP A 177 28.43 32.28 0.62
C TRP A 177 28.50 31.32 -0.56
N LEU A 178 29.72 31.13 -1.07
CA LEU A 178 30.05 30.09 -2.05
C LEU A 178 29.52 28.70 -1.63
N GLY A 179 28.83 28.03 -2.54
CA GLY A 179 28.30 26.69 -2.34
C GLY A 179 26.90 26.62 -1.74
N LEU A 180 26.38 27.71 -1.17
CA LEU A 180 24.96 27.84 -0.80
C LEU A 180 24.12 28.09 -2.06
N HIS A 181 22.98 27.41 -2.19
CA HIS A 181 22.04 27.57 -3.30
C HIS A 181 20.62 27.57 -2.77
N VAL A 182 19.88 28.65 -3.03
CA VAL A 182 18.47 28.72 -2.65
C VAL A 182 17.61 28.60 -3.91
N GLN A 183 16.82 27.53 -3.96
CA GLN A 183 16.07 27.14 -5.15
C GLN A 183 14.56 27.28 -4.92
N LYS A 184 13.89 27.80 -5.94
CA LYS A 184 12.43 27.78 -6.07
C LYS A 184 12.04 26.54 -6.87
N VAL A 185 11.42 25.55 -6.23
CA VAL A 185 11.07 24.28 -6.87
C VAL A 185 9.56 24.04 -6.89
N PRO A 186 9.00 23.49 -7.98
CA PRO A 186 7.62 23.04 -7.98
C PRO A 186 7.47 21.77 -7.14
N LYS A 187 6.59 21.80 -6.15
CA LYS A 187 6.23 20.66 -5.31
C LYS A 187 4.80 20.25 -5.61
N ARG A 188 4.56 18.94 -5.78
CA ARG A 188 3.23 18.43 -6.13
C ARG A 188 2.23 18.67 -5.00
N HIS A 189 1.01 19.00 -5.35
CA HIS A 189 -0.09 19.23 -4.43
C HIS A 189 -1.42 18.78 -5.04
N TYR A 190 -2.25 18.13 -4.22
CA TYR A 190 -3.56 17.62 -4.61
C TYR A 190 -4.64 18.42 -3.87
N PRO A 191 -5.29 19.41 -4.53
CA PRO A 191 -6.20 20.35 -3.84
C PRO A 191 -7.42 19.70 -3.22
N LYS A 192 -7.89 18.58 -3.79
CA LYS A 192 -9.07 17.84 -3.36
C LYS A 192 -8.77 16.72 -2.35
N GLY A 193 -7.53 16.63 -1.83
CA GLY A 193 -7.15 15.67 -0.80
C GLY A 193 -7.45 14.23 -1.21
N ARG A 194 -8.33 13.55 -0.46
CA ARG A 194 -8.69 12.14 -0.62
C ARG A 194 -9.53 11.83 -1.87
N VAL A 195 -10.16 12.83 -2.49
CA VAL A 195 -11.05 12.62 -3.64
C VAL A 195 -10.26 12.08 -4.83
N ALA A 196 -10.76 11.00 -5.44
CA ALA A 196 -10.14 10.35 -6.60
C ALA A 196 -8.70 9.84 -6.36
N ALA A 197 -8.27 9.65 -5.10
CA ALA A 197 -6.89 9.30 -4.77
C ALA A 197 -6.40 8.02 -5.48
N ASP A 198 -7.25 6.99 -5.56
CA ASP A 198 -6.94 5.73 -6.27
C ASP A 198 -6.80 5.88 -7.79
N ILE A 199 -7.41 6.93 -8.35
CA ILE A 199 -7.39 7.24 -9.78
C ILE A 199 -6.16 8.09 -10.10
N ILE A 200 -5.96 9.18 -9.35
CA ILE A 200 -4.84 10.10 -9.53
C ILE A 200 -3.53 9.39 -9.19
N GLY A 201 -3.52 8.64 -8.09
CA GLY A 201 -2.35 8.02 -7.51
C GLY A 201 -1.48 9.01 -6.75
N TYR A 202 -0.26 8.58 -6.42
CA TYR A 202 0.67 9.37 -5.61
C TYR A 202 2.07 9.38 -6.25
N MET A 203 2.88 10.33 -5.79
CA MET A 203 4.30 10.43 -6.13
C MET A 203 5.16 9.80 -5.04
N GLY A 204 6.30 9.24 -5.40
CA GLY A 204 7.29 8.74 -4.45
C GLY A 204 8.70 8.94 -4.97
N ALA A 205 9.70 8.84 -4.10
CA ALA A 205 11.10 8.89 -4.52
C ALA A 205 11.41 7.77 -5.53
N ILE A 206 12.32 8.03 -6.47
CA ILE A 206 12.81 7.00 -7.37
C ILE A 206 13.45 5.85 -6.58
N ASN A 207 13.16 4.60 -6.98
CA ASN A 207 13.81 3.46 -6.34
C ASN A 207 15.27 3.41 -6.80
N ARG A 208 16.22 3.28 -5.88
CA ARG A 208 17.65 3.17 -6.20
C ARG A 208 17.94 2.05 -7.21
N GLN A 209 17.25 0.91 -7.10
CA GLN A 209 17.43 -0.20 -8.04
C GLN A 209 16.96 0.15 -9.46
N GLU A 210 15.87 0.92 -9.59
CA GLU A 210 15.37 1.42 -10.88
C GLU A 210 16.36 2.41 -11.49
N TYR A 211 16.84 3.36 -10.69
CA TYR A 211 17.87 4.32 -11.09
C TYR A 211 19.15 3.60 -11.54
N ASP A 212 19.65 2.64 -10.77
CA ASP A 212 20.85 1.88 -11.09
C ASP A 212 20.67 1.02 -12.35
N LYS A 213 19.45 0.57 -12.66
CA LYS A 213 19.13 -0.15 -13.91
C LYS A 213 19.21 0.80 -15.11
N ILE A 214 18.60 1.99 -15.01
CA ILE A 214 18.63 3.02 -16.06
C ILE A 214 20.07 3.48 -16.33
N MET A 215 20.84 3.75 -15.27
CA MET A 215 22.25 4.18 -15.41
C MET A 215 23.14 3.09 -16.03
N ARG A 216 22.89 1.82 -15.73
CA ARG A 216 23.58 0.71 -16.39
C ARG A 216 23.22 0.63 -17.87
N GLU A 217 21.95 0.80 -18.22
CA GLU A 217 21.48 0.83 -19.61
C GLU A 217 22.15 1.96 -20.40
N ILE A 218 22.20 3.18 -19.85
CA ILE A 218 22.89 4.33 -20.45
C ILE A 218 24.37 4.00 -20.72
N LYS A 219 25.10 3.49 -19.71
CA LYS A 219 26.52 3.14 -19.88
C LYS A 219 26.76 2.05 -20.92
N MET A 220 25.88 1.05 -20.99
CA MET A 220 25.98 -0.02 -22.00
C MET A 220 25.77 0.54 -23.41
N LEU A 221 24.79 1.43 -23.60
CA LEU A 221 24.53 2.07 -24.89
C LEU A 221 25.66 3.02 -25.29
N GLU A 222 26.20 3.80 -24.35
CA GLU A 222 27.37 4.66 -24.58
C GLU A 222 28.59 3.85 -25.00
N ALA A 223 28.89 2.76 -24.30
CA ALA A 223 30.00 1.87 -24.62
C ALA A 223 29.84 1.22 -26.00
N TYR A 224 28.62 0.78 -26.34
CA TYR A 224 28.31 0.22 -27.65
C TYR A 224 28.49 1.25 -28.77
N ILE A 225 27.98 2.48 -28.60
CA ILE A 225 28.11 3.54 -29.60
C ILE A 225 29.57 3.96 -29.76
N GLN A 226 30.31 4.15 -28.67
CA GLN A 226 31.74 4.51 -28.72
C GLN A 226 32.58 3.41 -29.37
N GLY A 227 32.36 2.14 -29.04
CA GLY A 227 33.08 1.04 -29.67
C GLY A 227 32.71 0.87 -31.14
N SER A 228 31.43 0.99 -31.50
CA SER A 228 31.04 0.96 -32.91
C SER A 228 31.59 2.13 -33.71
N ASP A 229 31.68 3.33 -33.11
CA ASP A 229 32.31 4.51 -33.75
C ASP A 229 33.85 4.34 -33.84
N ALA A 230 34.45 3.55 -32.94
CA ALA A 230 35.86 3.17 -32.96
C ALA A 230 36.17 1.96 -33.88
N GLY A 231 35.15 1.29 -34.42
CA GLY A 231 35.28 0.13 -35.31
C GLY A 231 35.36 -1.23 -34.60
N ASP A 232 35.03 -1.30 -33.31
CA ASP A 232 35.01 -2.53 -32.52
C ASP A 232 33.71 -3.33 -32.74
N GLU A 233 33.82 -4.66 -32.90
CA GLU A 233 32.67 -5.57 -32.94
C GLU A 233 32.13 -5.85 -31.52
N ILE A 234 31.36 -4.90 -30.98
CA ILE A 234 30.66 -5.08 -29.69
C ILE A 234 29.29 -5.74 -29.94
N PRO A 235 28.90 -6.77 -29.17
CA PRO A 235 27.58 -7.38 -29.28
C PRO A 235 26.45 -6.38 -28.98
N LEU A 236 25.37 -6.46 -29.77
CA LEU A 236 24.20 -5.59 -29.64
C LEU A 236 23.58 -5.68 -28.23
N PRO A 237 23.32 -4.53 -27.57
CA PRO A 237 22.59 -4.49 -26.31
C PRO A 237 21.19 -5.13 -26.45
N SER A 238 20.71 -5.79 -25.41
CA SER A 238 19.41 -6.47 -25.44
C SER A 238 18.25 -5.50 -25.70
N GLY A 239 17.44 -5.79 -26.73
CA GLY A 239 16.27 -5.00 -27.12
C GLY A 239 16.57 -3.84 -28.09
N VAL A 240 17.76 -3.81 -28.67
CA VAL A 240 18.16 -2.86 -29.73
C VAL A 240 18.67 -3.64 -30.93
N ASP A 241 18.07 -3.42 -32.09
CA ASP A 241 18.38 -4.17 -33.32
C ASP A 241 19.47 -3.47 -34.14
N ASN A 242 19.51 -2.13 -34.13
CA ASN A 242 20.38 -1.32 -35.00
C ASN A 242 21.05 -0.16 -34.25
N LEU A 243 22.20 0.32 -34.73
CA LEU A 243 22.94 1.45 -34.16
C LEU A 243 22.15 2.77 -34.11
N THR A 244 21.29 3.03 -35.10
CA THR A 244 20.39 4.20 -35.09
C THR A 244 19.40 4.12 -33.93
N GLN A 245 18.85 2.93 -33.66
CA GLN A 245 17.94 2.70 -32.54
C GLN A 245 18.68 2.77 -31.21
N ALA A 246 19.95 2.34 -31.14
CA ALA A 246 20.80 2.51 -29.97
C ALA A 246 21.01 3.99 -29.62
N ARG A 247 21.35 4.81 -30.64
CA ARG A 247 21.50 6.27 -30.49
C ARG A 247 20.19 6.92 -30.06
N GLN A 248 19.06 6.54 -30.65
CA GLN A 248 17.74 7.06 -30.28
C GLN A 248 17.36 6.67 -28.85
N ARG A 249 17.60 5.42 -28.45
CA ARG A 249 17.33 4.93 -27.10
C ARG A 249 18.20 5.62 -26.07
N LEU A 250 19.49 5.84 -26.36
CA LEU A 250 20.39 6.59 -25.50
C LEU A 250 19.91 8.04 -25.34
N GLN A 251 19.55 8.69 -26.44
CA GLN A 251 18.99 10.04 -26.44
C GLN A 251 17.73 10.12 -25.56
N ASP A 252 16.78 9.18 -25.74
CA ASP A 252 15.56 9.12 -24.93
C ASP A 252 15.88 8.94 -23.44
N LEU A 253 16.82 8.08 -23.07
CA LEU A 253 17.20 7.85 -21.67
C LEU A 253 17.91 9.07 -21.05
N LEU A 254 18.71 9.80 -21.83
CA LEU A 254 19.37 11.02 -21.39
C LEU A 254 18.37 12.17 -21.22
N ASP A 255 17.42 12.30 -22.15
CA ASP A 255 16.38 13.34 -22.11
C ASP A 255 15.37 13.11 -20.96
N HIS A 256 15.12 11.85 -20.59
CA HIS A 256 14.29 11.46 -19.44
C HIS A 256 15.13 11.10 -18.19
N ALA A 257 16.42 11.42 -18.16
CA ALA A 257 17.30 11.00 -17.07
C ALA A 257 16.75 11.45 -15.72
N TYR A 258 16.50 10.50 -14.83
CA TYR A 258 16.09 10.79 -13.45
C TYR A 258 17.29 11.34 -12.67
N THR A 259 17.06 12.33 -11.83
CA THR A 259 17.99 12.59 -10.72
C THR A 259 17.65 11.65 -9.56
N ILE A 260 18.64 11.33 -8.72
CA ILE A 260 18.41 10.48 -7.55
C ILE A 260 17.44 11.11 -6.53
N ASN A 261 17.19 12.42 -6.64
CA ASN A 261 16.27 13.18 -5.79
C ASN A 261 14.91 13.42 -6.45
N ASP A 262 14.68 12.88 -7.67
CA ASP A 262 13.41 13.10 -8.35
C ASP A 262 12.29 12.26 -7.72
N TYR A 263 11.14 12.90 -7.58
CA TYR A 263 9.89 12.25 -7.24
C TYR A 263 9.19 11.86 -8.53
N VAL A 264 8.78 10.59 -8.60
CA VAL A 264 8.15 9.98 -9.77
C VAL A 264 6.77 9.47 -9.39
N GLY A 265 5.82 9.48 -10.32
CA GLY A 265 4.53 8.86 -10.11
C GLY A 265 4.67 7.35 -9.88
N LYS A 266 4.04 6.83 -8.82
CA LYS A 266 4.13 5.40 -8.43
C LYS A 266 2.83 4.63 -8.67
N ALA A 267 1.69 5.33 -8.70
CA ALA A 267 0.38 4.72 -8.85
C ALA A 267 -0.56 5.62 -9.66
N GLY A 268 -1.73 5.10 -10.03
CA GLY A 268 -2.78 5.86 -10.72
C GLY A 268 -2.31 6.50 -12.04
N VAL A 269 -2.94 7.64 -12.38
CA VAL A 269 -2.57 8.48 -13.53
C VAL A 269 -1.15 9.03 -13.39
N GLU A 270 -0.72 9.40 -12.18
CA GLU A 270 0.65 9.88 -11.92
C GLU A 270 1.69 8.84 -12.38
N GLY A 271 1.46 7.55 -12.10
CA GLY A 271 2.34 6.45 -12.49
C GLY A 271 2.20 6.04 -13.96
N SER A 272 0.97 5.83 -14.46
CA SER A 272 0.72 5.42 -15.85
C SER A 272 1.24 6.43 -16.88
N PHE A 273 1.17 7.72 -16.55
CA PHE A 273 1.53 8.82 -17.46
C PHE A 273 2.73 9.63 -16.97
N GLU A 274 3.63 9.03 -16.18
CA GLU A 274 4.84 9.68 -15.65
C GLU A 274 5.63 10.40 -16.76
N ASN A 275 5.86 9.73 -17.89
CA ASN A 275 6.62 10.28 -19.01
C ASN A 275 5.93 11.50 -19.63
N ASN A 276 4.59 11.50 -19.72
CA ASN A 276 3.84 12.65 -20.23
C ASN A 276 3.83 13.80 -19.22
N LEU A 277 3.66 13.50 -17.93
CA LEU A 277 3.52 14.50 -16.88
C LEU A 277 4.83 15.19 -16.52
N ARG A 278 5.97 14.49 -16.52
CA ARG A 278 7.24 15.04 -16.05
C ARG A 278 7.79 16.17 -16.95
N GLY A 279 7.63 16.04 -18.26
CA GLY A 279 8.29 16.92 -19.22
C GLY A 279 9.81 16.70 -19.27
N TYR A 280 10.51 17.58 -19.98
CA TYR A 280 11.95 17.44 -20.25
C TYR A 280 12.74 18.53 -19.52
N HIS A 281 13.73 18.11 -18.74
CA HIS A 281 14.61 19.03 -18.05
C HIS A 281 15.39 19.88 -19.05
N GLY A 282 15.51 21.18 -18.74
CA GLY A 282 16.36 22.08 -19.51
C GLY A 282 17.81 21.91 -19.09
N LYS A 283 18.72 22.30 -19.96
CA LYS A 283 20.15 22.31 -19.66
C LYS A 283 20.68 23.67 -20.02
N LYS A 284 21.26 24.41 -19.07
CA LYS A 284 21.99 25.65 -19.37
C LYS A 284 23.48 25.40 -19.18
N SER A 285 24.23 25.43 -20.27
CA SER A 285 25.68 25.46 -20.23
C SER A 285 26.14 26.92 -20.28
N TYR A 286 27.01 27.34 -19.36
CA TYR A 286 27.61 28.68 -19.38
C TYR A 286 29.05 28.64 -18.89
N TYR A 287 29.83 29.61 -19.33
CA TYR A 287 31.14 29.89 -18.78
C TYR A 287 31.02 30.67 -17.48
N SER A 288 31.75 30.24 -16.45
CA SER A 288 31.91 30.98 -15.20
C SER A 288 33.36 31.38 -14.98
N ASP A 289 33.58 32.55 -14.36
CA ASP A 289 34.90 32.97 -13.91
C ASP A 289 35.40 32.11 -12.72
N SER A 290 36.64 32.36 -12.28
CA SER A 290 37.25 31.67 -11.13
C SER A 290 36.56 31.94 -9.78
N ARG A 291 35.69 32.97 -9.73
CA ARG A 291 34.85 33.33 -8.56
C ARG A 291 33.44 32.76 -8.66
N GLY A 292 33.08 32.14 -9.79
CA GLY A 292 31.79 31.52 -10.04
C GLY A 292 30.75 32.43 -10.70
N ASN A 293 31.08 33.66 -11.07
CA ASN A 293 30.17 34.58 -11.75
C ASN A 293 29.90 34.12 -13.18
N PHE A 294 28.68 34.34 -13.65
CA PHE A 294 28.27 34.07 -15.02
C PHE A 294 29.02 35.00 -15.99
N LEU A 295 29.68 34.42 -17.00
CA LEU A 295 30.34 35.17 -18.08
C LEU A 295 29.50 35.16 -19.35
N ARG A 296 29.19 33.95 -19.85
CA ARG A 296 28.52 33.78 -21.15
C ARG A 296 27.84 32.42 -21.25
N GLU A 297 26.66 32.38 -21.85
CA GLU A 297 25.97 31.13 -22.20
C GLU A 297 26.61 30.42 -23.41
N LEU A 298 26.65 29.09 -23.38
CA LEU A 298 27.32 28.22 -24.36
C LEU A 298 26.32 27.58 -25.33
N SER A 299 26.80 27.25 -26.53
CA SER A 299 26.10 26.42 -27.50
C SER A 299 25.76 25.05 -26.89
N GLY A 300 24.49 24.64 -26.99
CA GLY A 300 23.95 23.41 -26.37
C GLY A 300 23.14 23.62 -25.09
N SER A 301 22.87 24.88 -24.71
CA SER A 301 21.79 25.19 -23.78
C SER A 301 20.42 25.00 -24.43
N HIS A 302 19.47 24.39 -23.72
CA HIS A 302 18.07 24.30 -24.13
C HIS A 302 17.13 24.55 -22.95
N GLU A 303 16.00 25.21 -23.21
CA GLU A 303 14.99 25.48 -22.20
C GLU A 303 14.26 24.20 -21.76
N PRO A 304 13.77 24.14 -20.50
CA PRO A 304 12.96 23.04 -20.03
C PRO A 304 11.60 23.01 -20.75
N VAL A 305 11.21 21.84 -21.25
CA VAL A 305 9.88 21.63 -21.82
C VAL A 305 8.94 21.16 -20.71
N ALA A 306 7.85 21.90 -20.48
CA ALA A 306 6.83 21.51 -19.52
C ALA A 306 6.14 20.20 -19.93
N GLY A 307 5.71 19.43 -18.94
CA GLY A 307 4.95 18.20 -19.20
C GLY A 307 3.61 18.46 -19.88
N GLN A 308 3.06 17.41 -20.48
CA GLN A 308 1.76 17.42 -21.15
C GLN A 308 0.63 17.35 -20.11
N ARG A 309 -0.22 18.37 -20.11
CA ARG A 309 -1.43 18.42 -19.28
C ARG A 309 -2.33 17.25 -19.63
N ILE A 310 -2.90 16.61 -18.60
CA ILE A 310 -3.84 15.51 -18.75
C ILE A 310 -5.22 15.99 -18.29
N LEU A 311 -6.21 15.85 -19.17
CA LEU A 311 -7.62 16.00 -18.83
C LEU A 311 -8.22 14.61 -18.64
N LEU A 312 -8.82 14.38 -17.48
CA LEU A 312 -9.52 13.15 -17.18
C LEU A 312 -10.96 13.20 -17.69
N THR A 313 -11.56 12.03 -17.86
CA THR A 313 -12.99 11.85 -18.10
C THR A 313 -13.81 12.00 -16.82
N ILE A 314 -13.15 11.87 -15.66
CA ILE A 314 -13.75 11.95 -14.34
C ILE A 314 -14.32 13.35 -14.10
N SER A 315 -15.52 13.40 -13.51
CA SER A 315 -16.08 14.61 -12.89
C SER A 315 -15.69 14.62 -11.42
N ALA A 316 -14.96 15.65 -10.98
CA ALA A 316 -14.51 15.73 -9.58
C ALA A 316 -15.70 15.76 -8.59
N GLU A 317 -16.76 16.51 -8.93
CA GLU A 317 -17.96 16.63 -8.10
C GLU A 317 -18.75 15.30 -8.05
N LEU A 318 -18.86 14.59 -9.17
CA LEU A 318 -19.56 13.31 -9.20
C LEU A 318 -18.77 12.23 -8.44
N GLN A 319 -17.44 12.24 -8.56
CA GLN A 319 -16.54 11.34 -7.84
C GLN A 319 -16.62 11.55 -6.32
N GLU A 320 -16.55 12.81 -5.88
CA GLU A 320 -16.66 13.19 -4.47
C GLU A 320 -18.00 12.77 -3.88
N TYR A 321 -19.10 12.97 -4.63
CA TYR A 321 -20.43 12.52 -4.24
C TYR A 321 -20.54 10.99 -4.15
N ALA A 322 -19.96 10.25 -5.11
CA ALA A 322 -19.94 8.78 -5.08
C ALA A 322 -19.20 8.23 -3.85
N GLU A 323 -18.07 8.85 -3.50
CA GLU A 323 -17.30 8.50 -2.29
C GLU A 323 -18.09 8.82 -1.01
N GLN A 324 -18.76 9.97 -0.96
CA GLN A 324 -19.65 10.35 0.13
C GLN A 324 -20.78 9.32 0.33
N LEU A 325 -21.45 8.89 -0.74
CA LEU A 325 -22.52 7.89 -0.68
C LEU A 325 -22.05 6.55 -0.09
N LEU A 326 -20.84 6.11 -0.43
CA LEU A 326 -20.25 4.88 0.13
C LEU A 326 -20.03 4.97 1.64
N ILE A 327 -19.55 6.13 2.10
CA ILE A 327 -19.27 6.43 3.51
C ILE A 327 -20.58 6.57 4.30
N GLN A 328 -21.55 7.34 3.80
CA GLN A 328 -22.89 7.45 4.40
C GLN A 328 -23.57 6.07 4.54
N ASN A 329 -23.45 5.23 3.52
CA ASN A 329 -24.04 3.89 3.52
C ASN A 329 -23.38 2.93 4.54
N GLU A 330 -22.15 3.18 4.98
CA GLU A 330 -21.53 2.38 6.06
C GLU A 330 -22.34 2.45 7.36
N ARG A 331 -22.77 3.65 7.76
CA ARG A 331 -23.62 3.87 8.96
C ARG A 331 -24.96 3.15 8.84
N ILE A 332 -25.59 3.19 7.67
CA ILE A 332 -26.85 2.46 7.41
C ILE A 332 -26.67 0.95 7.64
N ARG A 333 -25.54 0.39 7.17
CA ARG A 333 -25.22 -1.03 7.34
C ARG A 333 -24.92 -1.40 8.79
N GLU A 334 -24.55 -0.45 9.66
CA GLU A 334 -24.32 -0.68 11.09
C GLU A 334 -25.61 -0.73 11.91
N THR A 335 -26.54 0.20 11.71
CA THR A 335 -27.80 0.28 12.47
C THR A 335 -28.66 -0.99 12.36
N ARG A 336 -28.45 -1.80 11.31
CA ARG A 336 -29.06 -3.12 11.16
C ARG A 336 -28.63 -4.12 12.23
N LEU A 337 -27.41 -3.97 12.75
CA LEU A 337 -26.79 -4.95 13.66
C LEU A 337 -27.40 -4.92 15.07
N SER A 338 -27.97 -3.80 15.49
CA SER A 338 -28.53 -3.67 16.85
C SER A 338 -29.95 -4.23 17.02
N LYS A 339 -30.68 -4.51 15.94
CA LYS A 339 -32.13 -4.86 16.00
C LYS A 339 -32.47 -6.36 15.92
N TYR A 340 -31.53 -7.25 15.58
CA TYR A 340 -31.79 -8.70 15.46
C TYR A 340 -30.70 -9.55 16.12
N PRO A 341 -30.59 -9.57 17.47
CA PRO A 341 -29.49 -10.17 18.23
C PRO A 341 -29.25 -11.68 17.96
N SER A 342 -30.29 -12.46 17.68
CA SER A 342 -30.24 -13.92 17.72
C SER A 342 -29.56 -14.63 16.53
N LYS A 343 -29.18 -13.91 15.46
CA LYS A 343 -28.55 -14.47 14.24
C LYS A 343 -27.52 -13.52 13.61
N LEU A 344 -26.82 -12.73 14.40
CA LEU A 344 -25.76 -11.85 13.88
C LEU A 344 -24.50 -12.64 13.55
N THR A 345 -24.29 -12.88 12.25
CA THR A 345 -22.94 -13.16 11.73
C THR A 345 -22.11 -11.89 11.87
N LYS A 346 -20.95 -12.01 12.53
CA LYS A 346 -20.05 -10.90 12.80
C LYS A 346 -19.52 -10.27 11.52
N GLN A 347 -19.42 -8.96 11.43
CA GLN A 347 -18.86 -8.25 10.26
C GLN A 347 -17.59 -7.49 10.64
N PRO A 348 -16.68 -7.22 9.68
CA PRO A 348 -15.50 -6.41 9.97
C PRO A 348 -15.89 -4.95 10.21
N TRP A 349 -15.06 -4.23 10.97
CA TRP A 349 -15.34 -2.86 11.41
C TRP A 349 -15.49 -1.87 10.25
N ILE A 350 -14.74 -2.06 9.17
CA ILE A 350 -14.85 -1.31 7.91
C ILE A 350 -15.37 -2.24 6.83
N LYS A 351 -16.50 -1.88 6.22
CA LYS A 351 -17.23 -2.79 5.32
C LYS A 351 -16.78 -2.70 3.87
N GLY A 352 -16.29 -1.54 3.41
CA GLY A 352 -15.81 -1.31 2.06
C GLY A 352 -16.91 -1.24 0.99
N GLY A 353 -16.56 -0.79 -0.22
CA GLY A 353 -17.46 -0.71 -1.38
C GLY A 353 -16.90 0.08 -2.57
N ALA A 354 -17.62 0.07 -3.68
CA ALA A 354 -17.29 0.82 -4.89
C ALA A 354 -18.54 1.33 -5.63
N ILE A 355 -18.41 2.47 -6.31
CA ILE A 355 -19.42 3.00 -7.25
C ILE A 355 -18.70 3.36 -8.55
N VAL A 356 -19.21 2.87 -9.66
CA VAL A 356 -18.68 3.15 -10.99
C VAL A 356 -19.77 3.80 -11.84
N ALA A 357 -19.49 4.97 -12.40
CA ALA A 357 -20.35 5.66 -13.34
C ALA A 357 -19.62 5.80 -14.69
N LEU A 358 -20.23 5.31 -15.77
CA LEU A 358 -19.62 5.20 -17.09
C LEU A 358 -20.59 5.70 -18.17
N ASP A 359 -20.09 6.46 -19.14
CA ASP A 359 -20.83 6.83 -20.34
C ASP A 359 -20.81 5.66 -21.35
N PRO A 360 -21.96 5.05 -21.66
CA PRO A 360 -22.02 3.86 -22.49
C PRO A 360 -21.70 4.10 -23.97
N GLN A 361 -21.77 5.33 -24.45
CA GLN A 361 -21.53 5.65 -25.86
C GLN A 361 -20.03 5.86 -26.15
N SER A 362 -19.30 6.41 -25.18
CA SER A 362 -17.91 6.80 -25.35
C SER A 362 -16.90 5.89 -24.64
N GLY A 363 -17.35 5.11 -23.65
CA GLY A 363 -16.50 4.34 -22.74
C GLY A 363 -15.79 5.22 -21.70
N GLU A 364 -16.19 6.49 -21.56
CA GLU A 364 -15.63 7.42 -20.59
C GLU A 364 -16.08 7.07 -19.17
N VAL A 365 -15.14 6.86 -18.27
CA VAL A 365 -15.45 6.67 -16.85
C VAL A 365 -15.62 8.04 -16.20
N LEU A 366 -16.81 8.32 -15.68
CA LEU A 366 -17.16 9.62 -15.07
C LEU A 366 -16.91 9.64 -13.57
N ALA A 367 -17.05 8.49 -12.92
CA ALA A 367 -16.66 8.26 -11.53
C ALA A 367 -16.22 6.80 -11.34
N LEU A 368 -15.18 6.59 -10.54
CA LEU A 368 -14.61 5.28 -10.17
C LEU A 368 -14.28 5.30 -8.66
N ALA A 369 -15.30 5.42 -7.83
CA ALA A 369 -15.18 5.57 -6.39
C ALA A 369 -14.90 4.23 -5.68
N SER A 370 -14.09 4.30 -4.63
CA SER A 370 -13.72 3.19 -3.78
C SER A 370 -13.69 3.66 -2.33
N TYR A 371 -14.13 2.80 -1.41
CA TYR A 371 -14.02 3.00 0.02
C TYR A 371 -13.39 1.76 0.67
N PRO A 372 -12.38 1.90 1.56
CA PRO A 372 -11.83 3.15 2.12
C PRO A 372 -10.93 3.96 1.16
N ARG A 373 -10.65 5.23 1.52
CA ARG A 373 -9.88 6.20 0.72
C ARG A 373 -8.48 6.45 1.30
N THR A 374 -7.58 6.97 0.47
CA THR A 374 -6.22 7.41 0.85
C THR A 374 -6.02 8.90 0.53
N ASP A 375 -4.99 9.54 1.11
CA ASP A 375 -4.61 10.91 0.74
C ASP A 375 -3.25 10.94 0.02
N PRO A 376 -3.19 11.33 -1.27
CA PRO A 376 -1.94 11.41 -2.02
C PRO A 376 -0.99 12.51 -1.50
N ASN A 377 -1.48 13.50 -0.75
CA ASN A 377 -0.64 14.53 -0.12
C ASN A 377 0.24 13.96 1.01
N ASP A 378 -0.10 12.80 1.59
CA ASP A 378 0.74 12.15 2.61
C ASP A 378 2.08 11.68 2.03
N PHE A 379 2.13 11.33 0.75
CA PHE A 379 3.35 10.90 0.07
C PHE A 379 4.28 12.05 -0.33
N ILE A 380 3.80 13.29 -0.25
CA ILE A 380 4.60 14.48 -0.51
C ILE A 380 5.38 14.84 0.76
N PRO A 381 6.72 14.99 0.70
CA PRO A 381 7.54 15.33 1.86
C PRO A 381 7.04 16.57 2.59
N ALA A 382 7.25 16.63 3.90
CA ALA A 382 6.97 17.81 4.71
C ALA A 382 8.25 18.25 5.43
N ALA A 383 8.52 19.54 5.46
CA ALA A 383 9.65 20.08 6.20
C ALA A 383 9.47 20.03 7.73
N ASN A 384 8.24 20.24 8.22
CA ASN A 384 7.94 20.15 9.65
C ASN A 384 8.08 18.69 10.13
N PRO A 385 8.96 18.39 11.11
CA PRO A 385 9.15 17.04 11.64
C PRO A 385 7.87 16.37 12.15
N GLU A 386 6.95 17.12 12.76
CA GLU A 386 5.68 16.57 13.26
C GLU A 386 4.75 16.19 12.11
N ALA A 387 4.63 17.06 11.11
CA ALA A 387 3.85 16.78 9.91
C ALA A 387 4.45 15.59 9.14
N ALA A 388 5.78 15.49 9.05
CA ALA A 388 6.45 14.35 8.44
C ALA A 388 6.15 13.03 9.18
N LYS A 389 6.17 13.03 10.52
CA LYS A 389 5.79 11.86 11.34
C LYS A 389 4.35 11.43 11.08
N LYS A 390 3.40 12.36 11.07
CA LYS A 390 1.98 12.08 10.78
C LYS A 390 1.79 11.47 9.39
N LYS A 391 2.44 12.05 8.37
CA LYS A 391 2.39 11.55 7.00
C LYS A 391 2.97 10.13 6.88
N ILE A 392 4.10 9.86 7.52
CA ILE A 392 4.70 8.52 7.54
C ILE A 392 3.75 7.51 8.21
N ALA A 393 3.13 7.87 9.34
CA ALA A 393 2.14 7.02 10.00
C ALA A 393 0.92 6.75 9.09
N ASN A 394 0.45 7.75 8.35
CA ASN A 394 -0.63 7.55 7.37
C ASN A 394 -0.20 6.66 6.20
N ILE A 395 1.00 6.82 5.66
CA ILE A 395 1.54 5.94 4.60
C ILE A 395 1.57 4.48 5.09
N ILE A 396 2.01 4.25 6.33
CA ILE A 396 2.03 2.93 6.98
C ILE A 396 0.61 2.34 7.06
N ARG A 397 -0.41 3.16 7.39
CA ARG A 397 -1.84 2.80 7.33
C ARG A 397 -2.31 2.47 5.92
N TRP A 398 -1.98 3.30 4.92
CA TRP A 398 -2.43 3.11 3.53
C TRP A 398 -1.92 1.80 2.91
N PHE A 399 -0.72 1.37 3.30
CA PHE A 399 -0.14 0.09 2.86
C PHE A 399 -0.53 -1.11 3.73
N GLU A 400 -1.20 -0.89 4.87
CA GLU A 400 -1.64 -1.94 5.80
C GLU A 400 -0.47 -2.86 6.22
N SER A 401 0.70 -2.25 6.50
CA SER A 401 1.93 -2.99 6.80
C SER A 401 1.90 -3.70 8.16
N GLU A 402 2.81 -4.64 8.40
CA GLU A 402 2.94 -5.31 9.70
C GLU A 402 3.10 -4.31 10.86
N ASN A 403 3.88 -3.25 10.64
CA ASN A 403 4.08 -2.19 11.63
C ASN A 403 2.77 -1.46 11.98
N TYR A 404 1.87 -1.28 11.01
CA TYR A 404 0.56 -0.66 11.26
C TYR A 404 -0.27 -1.52 12.22
N ILE A 405 -0.27 -2.84 11.99
CA ILE A 405 -0.98 -3.80 12.85
C ILE A 405 -0.35 -3.86 14.24
N ALA A 406 0.98 -3.82 14.31
CA ALA A 406 1.73 -3.76 15.56
C ALA A 406 1.36 -2.53 16.40
N GLU A 407 1.30 -1.35 15.78
CA GLU A 407 0.90 -0.10 16.45
C GLU A 407 -0.52 -0.17 17.03
N MET A 408 -1.46 -0.84 16.35
CA MET A 408 -2.82 -1.05 16.87
C MET A 408 -2.84 -2.03 18.05
N TRP A 409 -2.14 -3.17 17.94
CA TRP A 409 -2.04 -4.15 19.02
C TRP A 409 -1.37 -3.60 20.27
N ASP A 410 -0.32 -2.80 20.09
CA ASP A 410 0.41 -2.13 21.18
C ASP A 410 -0.32 -0.86 21.68
N GLN A 411 -1.56 -0.59 21.23
CA GLN A 411 -2.39 0.56 21.58
C GLN A 411 -1.72 1.94 21.36
N LYS A 412 -0.78 2.03 20.41
CA LYS A 412 -0.18 3.31 20.02
C LYS A 412 -1.08 4.10 19.08
N ARG A 413 -1.94 3.38 18.36
CA ARG A 413 -2.86 3.96 17.38
C ARG A 413 -4.21 3.24 17.41
N PRO A 414 -5.34 3.96 17.39
CA PRO A 414 -6.64 3.33 17.22
C PRO A 414 -6.83 2.80 15.79
N LEU A 415 -7.77 1.86 15.65
CA LEU A 415 -8.35 1.56 14.35
C LEU A 415 -9.24 2.74 13.94
N GLU A 416 -8.98 3.30 12.77
CA GLU A 416 -9.63 4.53 12.27
C GLU A 416 -10.51 4.20 11.04
N ARG A 417 -11.73 4.73 11.01
CA ARG A 417 -12.61 4.73 9.84
C ARG A 417 -13.18 6.12 9.58
N GLU A 418 -13.59 6.38 8.35
CA GLU A 418 -14.12 7.69 7.97
C GLU A 418 -15.65 7.62 7.94
N LEU A 419 -16.30 8.60 8.56
CA LEU A 419 -17.75 8.78 8.52
C LEU A 419 -18.07 10.17 7.97
N TYR A 420 -19.30 10.34 7.48
CA TYR A 420 -19.79 11.59 6.93
C TYR A 420 -20.97 12.09 7.74
N GLN A 421 -20.90 13.35 8.19
CA GLN A 421 -21.99 14.01 8.89
C GLN A 421 -22.74 14.94 7.93
N GLU A 422 -24.05 14.69 7.77
CA GLU A 422 -24.86 15.39 6.78
C GLU A 422 -25.16 16.85 7.16
N GLU A 423 -25.31 17.13 8.47
CA GLU A 423 -25.61 18.46 9.00
C GLU A 423 -24.47 19.46 8.75
N THR A 424 -23.22 19.04 9.00
CA THR A 424 -22.01 19.86 8.82
C THR A 424 -21.43 19.75 7.41
N LYS A 425 -21.81 18.71 6.65
CA LYS A 425 -21.22 18.32 5.36
C LYS A 425 -19.72 18.04 5.46
N GLU A 426 -19.27 17.53 6.61
CA GLU A 426 -17.86 17.25 6.88
C GLU A 426 -17.62 15.76 7.12
N PHE A 427 -16.43 15.32 6.72
CA PHE A 427 -15.91 14.00 7.06
C PHE A 427 -15.24 14.05 8.44
N TYR A 428 -15.50 13.05 9.27
CA TYR A 428 -14.82 12.88 10.55
C TYR A 428 -14.30 11.44 10.71
N GLU A 429 -13.32 11.26 11.58
CA GLU A 429 -12.74 9.94 11.85
C GLU A 429 -13.36 9.35 13.12
N ASP A 430 -13.93 8.16 12.99
CA ASP A 430 -14.38 7.33 14.11
C ASP A 430 -13.27 6.34 14.46
N THR A 431 -13.02 6.18 15.77
CA THR A 431 -11.82 5.51 16.28
C THR A 431 -12.17 4.43 17.28
N LEU A 432 -11.49 3.27 17.17
CA LEU A 432 -11.65 2.15 18.08
C LEU A 432 -10.27 1.72 18.59
N MET A 433 -10.03 1.88 19.89
CA MET A 433 -8.83 1.35 20.53
C MET A 433 -8.91 -0.17 20.67
N VAL A 434 -7.86 -0.87 20.24
CA VAL A 434 -7.76 -2.34 20.34
C VAL A 434 -7.22 -2.72 21.72
N ASP A 435 -8.01 -2.46 22.76
CA ASP A 435 -7.77 -3.01 24.09
C ASP A 435 -8.09 -4.50 24.15
N TRP A 436 -7.80 -5.17 25.28
CA TRP A 436 -7.99 -6.62 25.39
C TRP A 436 -9.45 -7.03 25.18
N ASN A 437 -10.40 -6.27 25.72
CA ASN A 437 -11.82 -6.58 25.60
C ASN A 437 -12.34 -6.34 24.18
N ASN A 438 -11.96 -5.24 23.53
CA ASN A 438 -12.30 -4.94 22.15
C ASN A 438 -11.64 -5.93 21.20
N TYR A 439 -10.40 -6.33 21.45
CA TYR A 439 -9.74 -7.41 20.72
C TYR A 439 -10.56 -8.70 20.78
N LEU A 440 -10.93 -9.16 21.99
CA LEU A 440 -11.76 -10.35 22.16
C LEU A 440 -13.11 -10.22 21.46
N LYS A 441 -13.79 -9.07 21.58
CA LYS A 441 -15.03 -8.75 20.85
C LYS A 441 -14.84 -8.72 19.34
N LEU A 442 -13.64 -8.42 18.83
CA LEU A 442 -13.28 -8.42 17.40
C LEU A 442 -12.89 -9.80 16.86
N ILE A 443 -12.45 -10.74 17.71
CA ILE A 443 -12.08 -12.11 17.28
C ILE A 443 -13.08 -13.22 17.66
N LEU A 444 -13.95 -12.97 18.64
CA LEU A 444 -14.97 -13.90 19.15
C LEU A 444 -16.35 -13.22 19.25
N LYS A 445 -17.42 -14.01 19.30
CA LYS A 445 -18.79 -13.52 19.49
C LYS A 445 -19.14 -13.50 20.98
N ALA A 446 -19.92 -12.50 21.40
CA ALA A 446 -20.21 -12.24 22.81
C ALA A 446 -20.91 -13.41 23.53
N ASP A 447 -21.76 -14.16 22.83
CA ASP A 447 -22.62 -15.21 23.43
C ASP A 447 -21.98 -16.62 23.42
N THR A 448 -20.67 -16.73 23.17
CA THR A 448 -20.01 -18.03 23.00
C THR A 448 -19.49 -18.61 24.33
N PRO A 449 -19.47 -19.96 24.50
CA PRO A 449 -18.91 -20.58 25.70
C PRO A 449 -17.45 -20.21 25.94
N ILE A 450 -16.67 -20.02 24.86
CA ILE A 450 -15.29 -19.56 24.97
C ILE A 450 -15.18 -18.12 25.48
N MET A 451 -16.07 -17.21 25.09
CA MET A 451 -16.11 -15.85 25.64
C MET A 451 -16.37 -15.88 27.14
N GLN A 452 -17.34 -16.70 27.58
CA GLN A 452 -17.62 -16.91 29.01
C GLN A 452 -16.41 -17.50 29.74
N ALA A 453 -15.79 -18.54 29.19
CA ALA A 453 -14.60 -19.15 29.79
C ALA A 453 -13.42 -18.17 29.90
N ILE A 454 -13.23 -17.27 28.92
CA ILE A 454 -12.20 -16.21 28.99
C ILE A 454 -12.56 -15.17 30.04
N GLN A 455 -13.84 -14.82 30.20
CA GLN A 455 -14.29 -13.90 31.25
C GLN A 455 -14.05 -14.48 32.66
N GLU A 456 -14.12 -15.79 32.83
CA GLU A 456 -13.74 -16.47 34.08
C GLU A 456 -12.23 -16.42 34.37
N VAL A 457 -11.40 -16.31 33.31
CA VAL A 457 -9.96 -16.01 33.40
C VAL A 457 -9.77 -14.49 33.56
N ASP A 458 -10.27 -13.96 34.66
CA ASP A 458 -10.23 -12.54 34.98
C ASP A 458 -8.82 -12.03 35.34
N SER A 459 -7.91 -12.89 35.83
CA SER A 459 -6.62 -12.48 36.41
C SER A 459 -5.39 -13.14 35.78
N VAL A 460 -4.24 -12.46 35.90
CA VAL A 460 -2.93 -12.94 35.44
C VAL A 460 -2.59 -14.29 36.08
N GLN A 461 -2.87 -14.47 37.37
CA GLN A 461 -2.61 -15.72 38.09
C GLN A 461 -3.38 -16.89 37.48
N LYS A 462 -4.68 -16.72 37.20
CA LYS A 462 -5.49 -17.78 36.57
C LYS A 462 -4.95 -18.14 35.19
N ALA A 463 -4.58 -17.14 34.37
CA ALA A 463 -4.01 -17.37 33.04
C ALA A 463 -2.68 -18.13 33.08
N VAL A 464 -1.82 -17.87 34.08
CA VAL A 464 -0.56 -18.59 34.30
C VAL A 464 -0.79 -20.01 34.80
N ILE A 465 -1.73 -20.22 35.73
CA ILE A 465 -2.09 -21.55 36.24
C ILE A 465 -2.58 -22.46 35.11
N ILE A 466 -3.42 -21.95 34.20
CA ILE A 466 -3.90 -22.72 33.03
C ILE A 466 -2.71 -23.14 32.14
N GLN A 467 -1.77 -22.23 31.88
CA GLN A 467 -0.57 -22.53 31.08
C GLN A 467 0.29 -23.61 31.75
N GLN A 468 0.61 -23.45 33.04
CA GLN A 468 1.42 -24.41 33.80
C GLN A 468 0.78 -25.81 33.84
N ALA A 469 -0.55 -25.89 34.02
CA ALA A 469 -1.24 -27.16 34.02
C ALA A 469 -1.17 -27.87 32.65
N ILE A 470 -1.27 -27.13 31.56
CA ILE A 470 -1.15 -27.67 30.21
C ILE A 470 0.30 -28.06 29.87
N ASP A 471 1.27 -27.22 30.21
CA ASP A 471 2.69 -27.51 30.01
C ASP A 471 3.08 -28.78 30.77
N ARG A 472 2.58 -28.94 32.00
CA ARG A 472 2.78 -30.18 32.77
C ARG A 472 2.14 -31.39 32.10
N LEU A 473 0.94 -31.28 31.54
CA LEU A 473 0.32 -32.37 30.79
C LEU A 473 1.09 -32.71 29.49
N ILE A 474 1.67 -31.72 28.82
CA ILE A 474 2.55 -31.91 27.66
C ILE A 474 3.83 -32.66 28.07
N GLU A 475 4.47 -32.26 29.16
CA GLU A 475 5.64 -32.94 29.73
C GLU A 475 5.33 -34.40 30.10
N LEU A 476 4.26 -34.64 30.85
CA LEU A 476 3.86 -35.98 31.31
C LEU A 476 3.49 -36.92 30.16
N SER A 477 2.96 -36.38 29.07
CA SER A 477 2.55 -37.17 27.91
C SER A 477 3.68 -37.43 26.91
N GLY A 478 4.69 -36.56 26.87
CA GLY A 478 5.80 -36.63 25.90
C GLY A 478 5.41 -36.28 24.47
N THR A 479 4.28 -35.56 24.27
CA THR A 479 3.81 -35.14 22.94
C THR A 479 3.60 -33.65 22.83
N CYS A 480 4.05 -33.06 21.71
CA CYS A 480 3.76 -31.66 21.38
C CYS A 480 2.38 -31.48 20.70
N ASN A 481 1.64 -32.57 20.45
CA ASN A 481 0.32 -32.51 19.82
C ASN A 481 -0.78 -32.40 20.89
N ILE A 482 -1.14 -31.17 21.25
CA ILE A 482 -2.12 -30.91 22.31
C ILE A 482 -3.52 -31.46 21.96
N TYR A 483 -3.90 -31.48 20.69
CA TYR A 483 -5.20 -32.02 20.29
C TYR A 483 -5.29 -33.52 20.57
N ALA A 484 -4.21 -34.27 20.31
CA ALA A 484 -4.09 -35.68 20.67
C ALA A 484 -4.26 -35.91 22.18
N LEU A 485 -3.57 -35.07 22.95
CA LEU A 485 -3.55 -35.13 24.40
C LEU A 485 -4.95 -34.90 24.97
N LEU A 486 -5.64 -33.84 24.54
CA LEU A 486 -7.01 -33.55 24.99
C LEU A 486 -8.00 -34.63 24.56
N LYS A 487 -7.83 -35.19 23.36
CA LYS A 487 -8.64 -36.31 22.88
C LYS A 487 -8.52 -37.54 23.77
N LEU A 488 -7.32 -37.87 24.23
CA LEU A 488 -7.07 -39.00 25.13
C LEU A 488 -7.59 -38.73 26.56
N LEU A 489 -7.47 -37.49 27.04
CA LEU A 489 -7.86 -37.12 28.41
C LEU A 489 -9.36 -36.89 28.60
N TYR A 490 -10.05 -36.36 27.58
CA TYR A 490 -11.43 -35.90 27.65
C TYR A 490 -12.36 -36.58 26.63
N GLY A 491 -11.86 -37.54 25.86
CA GLY A 491 -12.63 -38.30 24.86
C GLY A 491 -12.72 -37.61 23.49
N GLU A 492 -13.46 -38.21 22.56
CA GLU A 492 -13.72 -37.59 21.24
C GLU A 492 -14.80 -36.52 21.33
N ASP A 493 -14.55 -35.37 20.73
CA ASP A 493 -15.48 -34.23 20.63
C ASP A 493 -15.94 -33.96 19.18
N GLY A 494 -15.45 -34.76 18.22
CA GLY A 494 -15.73 -34.60 16.80
C GLY A 494 -14.99 -33.47 16.09
N THR A 495 -14.14 -32.69 16.78
CA THR A 495 -13.31 -31.67 16.10
C THR A 495 -12.02 -32.30 15.57
N GLN A 496 -11.39 -31.77 14.52
CA GLN A 496 -10.06 -32.23 14.09
C GLN A 496 -9.24 -31.05 13.55
N MET A 497 -8.22 -30.61 14.31
CA MET A 497 -7.39 -29.45 13.93
C MET A 497 -6.37 -29.75 12.82
N ARG A 498 -5.85 -30.98 12.73
CA ARG A 498 -4.95 -31.44 11.66
C ARG A 498 -5.51 -32.68 10.99
N LYS A 499 -5.51 -32.71 9.65
CA LYS A 499 -5.95 -33.88 8.86
C LYS A 499 -5.08 -35.13 9.04
N GLU A 500 -3.91 -34.99 9.67
CA GLU A 500 -2.98 -36.09 9.93
C GLU A 500 -3.51 -36.97 11.07
N LYS A 501 -3.81 -38.24 10.77
CA LYS A 501 -4.08 -39.24 11.80
C LYS A 501 -2.78 -39.56 12.52
N ILE A 502 -2.85 -39.59 13.84
CA ILE A 502 -1.71 -39.95 14.67
C ILE A 502 -1.47 -41.46 14.51
N PRO A 503 -0.22 -41.91 14.26
CA PRO A 503 0.08 -43.32 14.20
C PRO A 503 -0.30 -44.03 15.50
N LEU A 504 -0.93 -45.21 15.39
CA LEU A 504 -1.32 -46.03 16.55
C LEU A 504 -0.16 -46.29 17.54
N PRO A 505 1.10 -46.53 17.09
CA PRO A 505 2.23 -46.68 18.02
C PRO A 505 2.46 -45.44 18.90
N THR A 506 2.37 -44.24 18.32
CA THR A 506 2.53 -42.97 19.03
C THR A 506 1.42 -42.75 20.04
N GLN A 507 0.18 -43.14 19.70
CA GLN A 507 -0.95 -43.07 20.62
C GLN A 507 -0.75 -43.98 21.84
N LEU A 508 -0.31 -45.22 21.64
CA LEU A 508 -0.03 -46.18 22.72
C LEU A 508 1.09 -45.68 23.64
N THR A 509 2.14 -45.06 23.10
CA THR A 509 3.20 -44.44 23.89
C THR A 509 2.66 -43.33 24.79
N ILE A 510 1.82 -42.43 24.25
CA ILE A 510 1.22 -41.34 25.02
C ILE A 510 0.31 -41.91 26.12
N GLU A 511 -0.52 -42.89 25.82
CA GLU A 511 -1.42 -43.54 26.80
C GLU A 511 -0.64 -44.22 27.93
N ASN A 512 0.46 -44.91 27.62
CA ASN A 512 1.32 -45.54 28.62
C ASN A 512 1.97 -44.50 29.55
N ASN A 513 2.47 -43.39 29.00
CA ASN A 513 3.06 -42.30 29.77
C ASN A 513 2.02 -41.64 30.70
N LEU A 514 0.81 -41.38 30.19
CA LEU A 514 -0.29 -40.83 30.99
C LEU A 514 -0.73 -41.76 32.12
N LYS A 515 -0.80 -43.08 31.86
CA LYS A 515 -1.12 -44.08 32.89
C LYS A 515 -0.03 -44.18 33.97
N ALA A 516 1.24 -44.08 33.60
CA ALA A 516 2.35 -44.08 34.54
C ALA A 516 2.33 -42.89 35.51
N HIS A 517 1.64 -41.80 35.16
CA HIS A 517 1.52 -40.57 35.95
C HIS A 517 0.08 -40.18 36.28
N ALA A 518 -0.82 -41.16 36.44
CA ALA A 518 -2.26 -40.95 36.56
C ALA A 518 -2.66 -39.94 37.66
N ASP A 519 -2.05 -40.01 38.85
CA ASP A 519 -2.37 -39.10 39.96
C ASP A 519 -2.06 -37.63 39.63
N SER A 520 -0.91 -37.40 38.97
CA SER A 520 -0.49 -36.05 38.57
C SER A 520 -1.38 -35.51 37.45
N VAL A 521 -1.78 -36.36 36.51
CA VAL A 521 -2.73 -36.01 35.44
C VAL A 521 -4.09 -35.61 36.01
N GLU A 522 -4.62 -36.36 36.97
CA GLU A 522 -5.91 -36.05 37.61
C GLU A 522 -5.85 -34.75 38.41
N GLN A 523 -4.72 -34.45 39.06
CA GLN A 523 -4.50 -33.16 39.70
C GLN A 523 -4.56 -32.00 38.69
N GLN A 524 -3.90 -32.12 37.53
CA GLN A 524 -3.97 -31.08 36.49
C GLN A 524 -5.37 -30.94 35.90
N LYS A 525 -6.10 -32.05 35.73
CA LYS A 525 -7.50 -32.01 35.27
C LYS A 525 -8.41 -31.27 36.25
N LYS A 526 -8.22 -31.44 37.56
CA LYS A 526 -8.97 -30.69 38.58
C LYS A 526 -8.70 -29.19 38.51
N ILE A 527 -7.45 -28.79 38.23
CA ILE A 527 -7.08 -27.38 38.04
C ILE A 527 -7.77 -26.78 36.81
N LEU A 528 -7.85 -27.54 35.71
CA LEU A 528 -8.47 -27.08 34.45
C LEU A 528 -10.00 -27.17 34.44
N ALA A 529 -10.60 -27.96 35.32
CA ALA A 529 -12.05 -28.24 35.35
C ALA A 529 -12.95 -26.99 35.37
N PRO A 530 -12.66 -25.92 36.15
CA PRO A 530 -13.50 -24.72 36.16
C PRO A 530 -13.63 -24.05 34.78
N TYR A 531 -12.56 -24.10 33.97
CA TYR A 531 -12.51 -23.44 32.67
C TYR A 531 -12.92 -24.36 31.52
N PHE A 532 -12.59 -25.65 31.61
CA PHE A 532 -12.84 -26.61 30.54
C PHE A 532 -14.24 -27.22 30.60
N SER A 533 -14.92 -27.18 31.75
CA SER A 533 -16.26 -27.77 31.91
C SER A 533 -17.32 -27.13 31.02
N ALA A 534 -17.23 -25.82 30.79
CA ALA A 534 -18.11 -25.09 29.88
C ALA A 534 -17.75 -25.28 28.38
N LEU A 535 -16.57 -25.83 28.09
CA LEU A 535 -16.04 -25.97 26.74
C LEU A 535 -16.22 -27.39 26.22
N PHE A 536 -17.22 -27.59 25.38
CA PHE A 536 -17.49 -28.89 24.77
C PHE A 536 -16.42 -29.30 23.75
N LEU A 537 -15.87 -28.33 23.01
CA LEU A 537 -14.92 -28.57 21.92
C LEU A 537 -13.46 -28.46 22.41
N HIS A 538 -12.62 -29.40 22.01
CA HIS A 538 -11.16 -29.34 22.15
C HIS A 538 -10.57 -28.15 21.39
N TYR A 539 -11.21 -27.74 20.29
CA TYR A 539 -10.85 -26.51 19.59
C TYR A 539 -10.88 -25.30 20.53
N ASP A 540 -11.97 -25.12 21.27
CA ASP A 540 -12.15 -23.99 22.18
C ASP A 540 -11.22 -24.08 23.38
N LYS A 541 -10.97 -25.29 23.90
CA LYS A 541 -9.99 -25.51 24.97
C LYS A 541 -8.59 -25.07 24.54
N ILE A 542 -8.17 -25.43 23.33
CA ILE A 542 -6.86 -25.04 22.79
C ILE A 542 -6.82 -23.53 22.51
N LEU A 543 -7.89 -22.95 21.96
CA LEU A 543 -8.00 -21.51 21.74
C LEU A 543 -7.95 -20.70 23.04
N LEU A 544 -8.61 -21.16 24.11
CA LEU A 544 -8.50 -20.56 25.43
C LEU A 544 -7.04 -20.55 25.91
N VAL A 545 -6.33 -21.68 25.78
CA VAL A 545 -4.92 -21.77 26.19
C VAL A 545 -4.03 -20.87 25.34
N ASP A 546 -4.18 -20.86 24.02
CA ASP A 546 -3.40 -19.97 23.15
C ASP A 546 -3.72 -18.48 23.38
N LEU A 547 -4.95 -18.13 23.77
CA LEU A 547 -5.30 -16.76 24.19
C LEU A 547 -4.67 -16.39 25.54
N CYS A 548 -4.61 -17.31 26.51
CA CYS A 548 -3.87 -17.13 27.76
C CYS A 548 -2.37 -16.94 27.48
N ARG A 549 -1.78 -17.76 26.59
CA ARG A 549 -0.38 -17.63 26.16
C ARG A 549 -0.13 -16.31 25.42
N LEU A 550 -1.08 -15.84 24.63
CA LEU A 550 -1.00 -14.54 23.96
C LEU A 550 -1.04 -13.38 24.98
N ALA A 551 -1.92 -13.45 25.97
CA ALA A 551 -2.07 -12.42 27.00
C ALA A 551 -0.81 -12.34 27.89
N VAL A 552 -0.33 -13.50 28.38
CA VAL A 552 0.69 -13.60 29.43
C VAL A 552 1.69 -14.71 29.11
N CYS A 553 2.97 -14.50 29.45
CA CYS A 553 4.03 -15.52 29.32
C CYS A 553 4.40 -16.08 30.70
N ASN A 554 3.98 -17.30 31.04
CA ASN A 554 4.27 -17.93 32.33
C ASN A 554 5.77 -17.94 32.69
N ASP A 555 6.67 -18.23 31.74
CA ASP A 555 8.13 -18.30 31.95
C ASP A 555 8.74 -16.98 32.44
N ARG A 556 8.03 -15.86 32.30
CA ARG A 556 8.51 -14.53 32.72
C ARG A 556 8.03 -14.13 34.12
N PHE A 557 7.18 -14.93 34.76
CA PHE A 557 6.64 -14.61 36.08
C PHE A 557 7.34 -15.41 37.18
N SER A 558 7.99 -14.71 38.11
CA SER A 558 8.50 -15.34 39.32
C SER A 558 7.36 -15.65 40.31
N PRO A 559 7.51 -16.68 41.18
CA PRO A 559 6.51 -16.99 42.20
C PRO A 559 6.21 -15.82 43.14
N GLN A 560 7.23 -15.01 43.47
CA GLN A 560 7.08 -13.81 44.30
C GLN A 560 6.23 -12.76 43.58
N LEU A 561 6.48 -12.53 42.29
CA LEU A 561 5.72 -11.56 41.50
C LEU A 561 4.26 -11.97 41.35
N LEU A 562 3.98 -13.26 41.15
CA LEU A 562 2.61 -13.78 41.09
C LEU A 562 1.85 -13.60 42.41
N ALA A 563 2.52 -13.72 43.56
CA ALA A 563 1.88 -13.50 44.85
C ALA A 563 1.38 -12.05 45.01
N VAL A 564 2.10 -11.07 44.43
CA VAL A 564 1.79 -9.64 44.59
C VAL A 564 0.92 -9.10 43.46
N LYS A 565 1.19 -9.48 42.20
CA LYS A 565 0.52 -8.96 41.00
C LYS A 565 -0.38 -9.97 40.29
N GLY A 566 -0.50 -11.19 40.82
CA GLY A 566 -1.33 -12.23 40.22
C GLY A 566 -2.82 -11.90 40.13
N GLN A 567 -3.35 -11.12 41.08
CA GLN A 567 -4.76 -10.69 41.11
C GLN A 567 -5.08 -9.54 40.14
N GLN A 568 -4.08 -9.00 39.45
CA GLN A 568 -4.31 -7.97 38.42
C GLN A 568 -5.16 -8.55 37.29
N SER A 569 -6.11 -7.76 36.81
CA SER A 569 -6.96 -8.17 35.68
C SER A 569 -6.14 -8.29 34.39
N LEU A 570 -6.55 -9.17 33.47
CA LEU A 570 -5.88 -9.29 32.16
C LEU A 570 -5.94 -8.00 31.34
N GLU A 571 -7.05 -7.27 31.44
CA GLU A 571 -7.22 -5.98 30.78
C GLU A 571 -6.25 -4.93 31.33
N ASP A 572 -6.18 -4.78 32.65
CA ASP A 572 -5.25 -3.85 33.29
C ASP A 572 -3.80 -4.21 33.01
N TYR A 573 -3.48 -5.51 32.97
CA TYR A 573 -2.14 -5.99 32.63
C TYR A 573 -1.78 -5.64 31.18
N LYS A 574 -2.70 -5.83 30.23
CA LYS A 574 -2.50 -5.46 28.82
C LYS A 574 -2.40 -3.96 28.61
N ASN A 575 -3.22 -3.17 29.30
CA ASN A 575 -3.14 -1.71 29.29
C ASN A 575 -1.82 -1.23 29.90
N SER A 576 -1.34 -1.87 30.98
CA SER A 576 -0.03 -1.61 31.56
C SER A 576 1.11 -1.97 30.60
N SER A 577 0.98 -3.09 29.88
CA SER A 577 1.94 -3.51 28.84
C SER A 577 2.00 -2.51 27.69
N ALA A 578 0.86 -2.00 27.23
CA ALA A 578 0.80 -0.99 26.17
C ALA A 578 1.39 0.36 26.63
N ALA A 579 1.03 0.79 27.84
CA ALA A 579 1.61 1.97 28.47
C ALA A 579 3.14 1.85 28.58
N TYR A 580 3.64 0.70 29.03
CA TYR A 580 5.06 0.40 29.09
C TYR A 580 5.74 0.52 27.72
N ILE A 581 5.18 -0.07 26.66
CA ILE A 581 5.79 -0.02 25.32
C ILE A 581 5.91 1.43 24.82
N SER A 582 4.86 2.23 24.99
CA SER A 582 4.89 3.66 24.61
C SER A 582 5.90 4.46 25.44
N LEU A 583 6.00 4.18 26.74
CA LEU A 583 6.94 4.87 27.63
C LEU A 583 8.38 4.41 27.41
N GLN A 584 8.61 3.14 27.11
CA GLN A 584 9.92 2.58 26.79
C GLN A 584 10.50 3.24 25.54
N GLU A 585 9.70 3.40 24.47
CA GLU A 585 10.15 4.09 23.26
C GLU A 585 10.45 5.57 23.49
N THR A 586 9.67 6.22 24.36
CA THR A 586 9.88 7.62 24.72
C THR A 586 11.15 7.77 25.56
N ALA A 587 11.32 6.93 26.59
CA ALA A 587 12.52 6.86 27.41
C ALA A 587 13.76 6.53 26.58
N GLN A 588 13.64 5.62 25.61
CA GLN A 588 14.72 5.28 24.70
C GLN A 588 15.14 6.47 23.83
N LYS A 589 14.18 7.28 23.36
CA LYS A 589 14.48 8.51 22.62
C LYS A 589 15.19 9.55 23.49
N MET A 590 14.67 9.82 24.68
CA MET A 590 15.30 10.75 25.64
C MET A 590 16.71 10.28 26.03
N ALA A 591 16.87 8.99 26.33
CA ALA A 591 18.16 8.40 26.64
C ALA A 591 19.12 8.47 25.46
N LYS A 592 18.64 8.30 24.22
CA LYS A 592 19.45 8.42 23.01
C LYS A 592 19.97 9.84 22.81
N GLU A 593 19.12 10.84 23.02
CA GLU A 593 19.50 12.26 22.94
C GLU A 593 20.59 12.59 23.98
N LEU A 594 20.42 12.14 25.22
CA LEU A 594 21.46 12.30 26.26
C LEU A 594 22.73 11.50 25.95
N PHE A 595 22.59 10.29 25.41
CA PHE A 595 23.73 9.44 25.05
C PHE A 595 24.57 10.08 23.94
N HIS A 596 23.89 10.72 22.99
CA HIS A 596 24.55 11.49 21.96
C HIS A 596 25.47 12.55 22.59
N GLU A 597 24.95 13.33 23.53
CA GLU A 597 25.69 14.42 24.19
C GLU A 597 26.81 13.92 25.11
N GLN A 598 26.51 12.94 25.96
CA GLN A 598 27.38 12.54 27.08
C GLN A 598 28.45 11.52 26.69
N HIS A 599 28.16 10.63 25.74
CA HIS A 599 29.05 9.50 25.43
C HIS A 599 29.53 9.52 23.98
N PHE A 600 28.62 9.77 23.03
CA PHE A 600 28.98 9.71 21.62
C PHE A 600 29.83 10.91 21.18
N ILE A 601 29.49 12.14 21.57
CA ILE A 601 30.31 13.32 21.24
C ILE A 601 31.75 13.18 21.78
N PRO A 602 32.00 12.83 23.07
CA PRO A 602 33.36 12.60 23.57
C PRO A 602 34.08 11.46 22.85
N TRP A 603 33.41 10.30 22.69
CA TRP A 603 33.99 9.16 21.96
C TRP A 603 34.42 9.56 20.55
N ARG A 604 33.59 10.35 19.87
CA ARG A 604 33.87 10.83 18.52
C ARG A 604 35.09 11.74 18.50
N GLN A 605 35.23 12.67 19.44
CA GLN A 605 36.39 13.58 19.51
C GLN A 605 37.71 12.82 19.66
N GLU A 606 37.70 11.71 20.40
CA GLU A 606 38.88 10.88 20.64
C GLU A 606 39.17 9.88 19.49
N ASN A 607 38.13 9.23 18.95
CA ASN A 607 38.28 8.03 18.12
C ASN A 607 37.98 8.23 16.63
N GLU A 608 37.41 9.37 16.22
CA GLU A 608 36.96 9.63 14.83
C GLU A 608 38.05 9.34 13.78
N LYS A 609 39.28 9.80 14.01
CA LYS A 609 40.38 9.66 13.03
C LYS A 609 40.84 8.22 12.83
N LEU A 610 40.93 7.45 13.93
CA LEU A 610 41.37 6.05 13.90
C LEU A 610 40.28 5.17 13.29
N PHE A 611 39.04 5.32 13.74
CA PHE A 611 37.90 4.56 13.27
C PHE A 611 37.66 4.71 11.76
N LEU A 612 37.69 5.93 11.23
CA LEU A 612 37.53 6.16 9.80
C LEU A 612 38.67 5.55 8.97
N LYS A 613 39.90 5.54 9.49
CA LYS A 613 41.06 4.95 8.80
C LYS A 613 40.90 3.43 8.66
N GLU A 614 40.43 2.76 9.70
CA GLU A 614 40.17 1.31 9.70
C GLU A 614 39.05 0.93 8.74
N LYS A 615 37.90 1.65 8.78
CA LYS A 615 36.79 1.39 7.86
C LYS A 615 37.16 1.62 6.39
N ARG A 616 38.00 2.61 6.09
CA ARG A 616 38.53 2.80 4.72
C ARG A 616 39.47 1.68 4.28
N ALA A 617 40.22 1.08 5.21
CA ALA A 617 41.04 -0.08 4.92
C ALA A 617 40.18 -1.33 4.63
N GLU A 618 39.11 -1.55 5.40
CA GLU A 618 38.13 -2.63 5.17
C GLU A 618 37.43 -2.50 3.81
N GLU A 619 36.94 -1.31 3.44
CA GLU A 619 36.32 -1.06 2.13
C GLU A 619 37.27 -1.39 0.97
N LYS A 620 38.54 -1.01 1.11
CA LYS A 620 39.58 -1.27 0.12
C LYS A 620 39.88 -2.76 -0.01
N ALA A 621 39.88 -3.50 1.10
CA ALA A 621 40.07 -4.96 1.09
C ALA A 621 38.88 -5.68 0.42
N HIS A 622 37.66 -5.24 0.70
CA HIS A 622 36.43 -5.86 0.17
C HIS A 622 35.99 -5.36 -1.21
N HIS A 623 36.76 -4.47 -1.86
CA HIS A 623 36.42 -3.86 -3.15
C HIS A 623 35.01 -3.24 -3.16
N GLN A 624 34.54 -2.77 -2.01
CA GLN A 624 33.22 -2.16 -1.87
C GLN A 624 33.30 -0.67 -2.22
N TYR A 625 32.21 -0.15 -2.77
CA TYR A 625 32.10 1.29 -3.00
C TYR A 625 32.20 2.05 -1.66
N PRO A 626 32.94 3.18 -1.63
CA PRO A 626 33.08 3.97 -0.42
C PRO A 626 31.70 4.44 0.05
N LYS A 627 31.32 4.16 1.29
CA LYS A 627 30.09 4.66 1.94
C LYS A 627 30.32 6.07 2.55
N PRO A 628 29.25 6.86 2.78
CA PRO A 628 29.35 8.14 3.49
C PRO A 628 29.80 7.90 4.93
N TYR A 629 30.67 8.76 5.45
CA TYR A 629 31.18 8.55 6.81
C TYR A 629 30.09 8.74 7.89
N ILE A 630 29.05 9.54 7.63
CA ILE A 630 27.89 9.68 8.54
C ILE A 630 27.21 8.34 8.74
N ASP A 631 26.99 7.57 7.67
CA ASP A 631 26.33 6.27 7.78
C ASP A 631 27.12 5.32 8.71
N TYR A 632 28.46 5.45 8.78
CA TYR A 632 29.29 4.71 9.72
C TYR A 632 29.14 5.22 11.15
N PHE A 633 29.10 6.53 11.35
CA PHE A 633 28.89 7.13 12.67
C PHE A 633 27.48 6.87 13.21
N ASP A 634 26.44 7.02 12.39
CA ASP A 634 25.06 6.68 12.76
C ASP A 634 24.94 5.20 13.14
N LYS A 635 25.63 4.32 12.39
CA LYS A 635 25.68 2.89 12.70
C LYS A 635 26.42 2.62 14.01
N GLN A 636 27.60 3.24 14.20
CA GLN A 636 28.42 3.07 15.40
C GLN A 636 27.71 3.63 16.64
N GLU A 637 27.13 4.82 16.56
CA GLU A 637 26.30 5.43 17.60
C GLU A 637 25.15 4.48 17.95
N LYS A 638 24.46 3.95 16.95
CA LYS A 638 23.38 2.99 17.18
C LYS A 638 23.87 1.71 17.86
N GLU A 639 25.01 1.18 17.48
CA GLU A 639 25.61 -0.02 18.10
C GLU A 639 26.00 0.26 19.56
N MET A 640 26.72 1.36 19.82
CA MET A 640 27.10 1.78 21.17
C MET A 640 25.88 2.07 22.05
N PHE A 641 24.90 2.80 21.51
CA PHE A 641 23.65 3.10 22.22
C PHE A 641 22.86 1.82 22.49
N ASN A 642 22.80 0.86 21.56
CA ASN A 642 22.12 -0.40 21.80
C ASN A 642 22.79 -1.20 22.93
N LEU A 643 24.11 -1.20 23.02
CA LEU A 643 24.83 -1.83 24.13
C LEU A 643 24.49 -1.14 25.46
N PHE A 644 24.61 0.19 25.51
CA PHE A 644 24.24 1.01 26.67
C PHE A 644 22.78 0.79 27.10
N TRP A 645 21.85 0.83 26.15
CA TRP A 645 20.43 0.64 26.41
C TRP A 645 20.13 -0.76 26.91
N ASN A 646 20.73 -1.79 26.31
CA ASN A 646 20.51 -3.17 26.76
C ASN A 646 20.98 -3.40 28.20
N GLU A 647 22.09 -2.78 28.59
CA GLU A 647 22.64 -2.86 29.94
C GLU A 647 21.81 -2.06 30.96
N HIS A 648 21.40 -0.84 30.62
CA HIS A 648 20.90 0.14 31.59
C HIS A 648 19.41 0.51 31.49
N GLN A 649 18.67 0.03 30.48
CA GLN A 649 17.26 0.40 30.27
C GLN A 649 16.39 0.21 31.53
N TRP A 650 16.62 -0.85 32.29
CA TRP A 650 15.79 -1.20 33.44
C TRP A 650 15.98 -0.21 34.60
N ASP A 651 17.21 0.26 34.81
CA ASP A 651 17.53 1.24 35.85
C ASP A 651 16.97 2.62 35.47
N LEU A 652 17.11 3.02 34.21
CA LEU A 652 16.54 4.27 33.70
C LEU A 652 15.01 4.28 33.80
N LEU A 653 14.35 3.18 33.42
CA LEU A 653 12.90 3.05 33.51
C LEU A 653 12.40 3.00 34.96
N LEU A 654 13.15 2.36 35.86
CA LEU A 654 12.85 2.34 37.29
C LEU A 654 12.82 3.78 37.85
N VAL A 655 13.88 4.56 37.62
CA VAL A 655 13.95 5.95 38.09
C VAL A 655 12.83 6.78 37.46
N PHE A 656 12.64 6.64 36.14
CA PHE A 656 11.62 7.39 35.43
C PHE A 656 10.22 7.16 36.01
N LEU A 657 9.84 5.90 36.25
CA LEU A 657 8.48 5.55 36.65
C LEU A 657 8.24 5.68 38.16
N THR A 658 9.24 5.41 38.99
CA THR A 658 9.08 5.32 40.45
C THR A 658 9.73 6.45 41.23
N GLY A 659 10.65 7.21 40.62
CA GLY A 659 11.43 8.25 41.28
C GLY A 659 12.50 7.71 42.25
N ARG A 660 12.73 6.39 42.29
CA ARG A 660 13.72 5.76 43.19
C ARG A 660 15.06 5.54 42.47
N LEU A 661 16.15 5.90 43.13
CA LEU A 661 17.51 5.64 42.62
C LEU A 661 17.93 4.19 42.91
N PRO A 662 18.55 3.48 41.95
CA PRO A 662 19.03 2.12 42.14
C PRO A 662 20.20 2.06 43.13
N TYR A 663 20.29 0.98 43.91
CA TYR A 663 21.35 0.81 44.92
C TYR A 663 22.76 0.64 44.33
N HIS A 664 22.87 0.11 43.11
CA HIS A 664 24.14 -0.17 42.42
C HIS A 664 24.32 0.65 41.13
N GLY A 665 24.16 1.98 41.20
CA GLY A 665 24.44 2.85 40.05
C GLY A 665 25.95 3.06 39.83
N SER A 666 26.47 2.73 38.65
CA SER A 666 27.82 3.12 38.24
C SER A 666 27.95 4.65 38.19
N ALA A 667 29.15 5.20 38.40
CA ALA A 667 29.36 6.65 38.32
C ALA A 667 29.01 7.22 36.92
N GLU A 668 29.11 6.38 35.89
CA GLU A 668 28.88 6.69 34.48
C GLU A 668 27.40 6.96 34.14
N ILE A 669 26.45 6.27 34.79
CA ILE A 669 25.01 6.43 34.50
C ILE A 669 24.35 7.57 35.29
N ARG A 670 25.04 8.10 36.31
CA ARG A 670 24.48 9.11 37.24
C ARG A 670 23.87 10.35 36.55
N PRO A 671 24.45 10.92 35.47
CA PRO A 671 23.83 12.04 34.74
C PRO A 671 22.46 11.68 34.16
N TYR A 672 22.31 10.47 33.62
CA TYR A 672 21.03 9.99 33.08
C TYR A 672 20.00 9.79 34.19
N LEU A 673 20.38 9.13 35.29
CA LEU A 673 19.48 8.91 36.42
C LEU A 673 18.94 10.24 36.97
N ASN A 674 19.80 11.25 37.12
CA ASN A 674 19.38 12.59 37.56
C ASN A 674 18.41 13.25 36.57
N HIS A 675 18.64 13.09 35.27
CA HIS A 675 17.75 13.63 34.24
C HIS A 675 16.36 12.98 34.30
N PHE A 676 16.30 11.65 34.36
CA PHE A 676 15.03 10.92 34.48
C PHE A 676 14.31 11.19 35.81
N LEU A 677 15.05 11.40 36.90
CA LEU A 677 14.50 11.82 38.20
C LEU A 677 13.88 13.22 38.12
N THR A 678 14.52 14.15 37.40
CA THR A 678 13.99 15.49 37.18
C THR A 678 12.67 15.42 36.40
N TRP A 679 12.63 14.65 35.31
CA TRP A 679 11.40 14.39 34.57
C TRP A 679 10.29 13.78 35.43
N HIS A 680 10.62 12.79 36.26
CA HIS A 680 9.65 12.20 37.18
C HIS A 680 9.04 13.27 38.11
N ASN A 681 9.87 14.09 38.73
CA ASN A 681 9.44 15.14 39.65
C ASN A 681 8.59 16.21 38.96
N GLU A 682 8.98 16.64 37.76
CA GLU A 682 8.22 17.60 36.95
C GLU A 682 6.83 17.06 36.59
N LEU A 683 6.75 15.79 36.17
CA LEU A 683 5.47 15.13 35.84
C LEU A 683 4.57 15.01 37.07
N GLN A 684 5.11 14.60 38.22
CA GLN A 684 4.36 14.53 39.49
C GLN A 684 3.90 15.92 39.97
N ALA A 685 4.67 16.98 39.70
CA ALA A 685 4.31 18.37 39.98
C ALA A 685 3.25 18.94 39.00
N GLY A 686 2.82 18.15 38.00
CA GLY A 686 1.78 18.54 37.05
C GLY A 686 2.27 19.29 35.81
N ALA A 687 3.59 19.38 35.59
CA ALA A 687 4.16 19.97 34.39
C ALA A 687 3.79 19.17 33.12
N HIS A 688 4.01 19.77 31.94
CA HIS A 688 3.85 19.14 30.63
C HIS A 688 2.45 18.55 30.36
N ALA A 689 1.39 19.33 30.62
CA ALA A 689 0.00 18.89 30.53
C ALA A 689 -0.44 18.36 29.14
N ALA A 690 0.24 18.74 28.07
CA ALA A 690 -0.10 18.39 26.69
C ALA A 690 0.53 17.07 26.17
N LEU A 691 1.28 16.33 27.00
CA LEU A 691 1.96 15.11 26.55
C LEU A 691 0.98 13.94 26.32
N PRO A 692 0.99 13.28 25.14
CA PRO A 692 0.03 12.22 24.81
C PRO A 692 0.21 10.95 25.65
N TRP A 693 1.41 10.69 26.15
CA TRP A 693 1.74 9.53 26.99
C TRP A 693 1.66 9.80 28.50
N LYS A 694 1.21 11.00 28.91
CA LYS A 694 1.09 11.38 30.34
C LYS A 694 0.21 10.40 31.12
N ASN A 695 -0.96 10.06 30.57
CA ASN A 695 -1.87 9.11 31.22
C ASN A 695 -1.24 7.71 31.33
N ALA A 696 -0.48 7.29 30.32
CA ALA A 696 0.26 6.03 30.35
C ALA A 696 1.28 6.01 31.50
N PHE A 697 1.99 7.12 31.72
CA PHE A 697 2.93 7.28 32.83
C PHE A 697 2.23 7.12 34.18
N PHE A 698 1.16 7.89 34.45
CA PHE A 698 0.45 7.80 35.73
C PHE A 698 -0.16 6.43 35.98
N ASN A 699 -0.74 5.80 34.95
CA ASN A 699 -1.30 4.46 35.06
C ASN A 699 -0.22 3.45 35.45
N LEU A 700 0.93 3.47 34.78
CA LEU A 700 2.00 2.52 35.06
C LEU A 700 2.68 2.81 36.42
N SER A 701 2.97 4.08 36.73
CA SER A 701 3.52 4.47 38.04
C SER A 701 2.61 4.09 39.20
N PHE A 702 1.29 4.20 39.02
CA PHE A 702 0.31 3.76 40.01
C PHE A 702 0.36 2.24 40.20
N VAL A 703 0.39 1.47 39.12
CA VAL A 703 0.49 0.00 39.17
C VAL A 703 1.80 -0.45 39.83
N LEU A 704 2.89 0.29 39.66
CA LEU A 704 4.19 -0.04 40.26
C LEU A 704 4.31 0.36 41.74
N LYS A 705 3.38 1.15 42.29
CA LYS A 705 3.43 1.62 43.67
C LYS A 705 3.39 0.43 44.64
N GLY A 706 4.35 0.40 45.57
CA GLY A 706 4.45 -0.64 46.61
C GLY A 706 5.29 -1.86 46.23
N LEU A 707 5.78 -1.97 44.99
CA LEU A 707 6.80 -2.96 44.63
C LEU A 707 8.19 -2.52 45.07
N ASP A 708 9.08 -3.46 45.34
CA ASP A 708 10.51 -3.21 45.54
C ASP A 708 11.23 -3.03 44.19
N GLU A 709 12.54 -2.77 44.21
CA GLU A 709 13.34 -2.54 43.00
C GLU A 709 13.35 -3.78 42.07
N GLU A 710 13.64 -4.95 42.61
CA GLU A 710 13.78 -6.18 41.81
C GLU A 710 12.43 -6.64 41.24
N MET A 711 11.36 -6.65 42.04
CA MET A 711 10.02 -6.99 41.55
C MET A 711 9.50 -5.99 40.52
N THR A 712 9.88 -4.70 40.62
CA THR A 712 9.55 -3.73 39.58
C THR A 712 10.21 -4.08 38.26
N LYS A 713 11.51 -4.38 38.27
CA LYS A 713 12.25 -4.78 37.06
C LYS A 713 11.68 -6.08 36.48
N ASP A 714 11.40 -7.07 37.32
CA ASP A 714 10.80 -8.33 36.91
C ASP A 714 9.41 -8.17 36.32
N TYR A 715 8.56 -7.32 36.91
CA TYR A 715 7.25 -7.01 36.36
C TYR A 715 7.33 -6.37 34.97
N LEU A 716 8.22 -5.39 34.79
CA LEU A 716 8.43 -4.74 33.49
C LEU A 716 8.95 -5.72 32.42
N ARG A 717 9.78 -6.69 32.80
CA ARG A 717 10.29 -7.76 31.90
C ARG A 717 9.19 -8.69 31.40
N THR A 718 8.06 -8.78 32.09
CA THR A 718 6.94 -9.62 31.66
C THR A 718 6.25 -9.12 30.39
N PHE A 719 6.28 -7.80 30.15
CA PHE A 719 5.57 -7.17 29.05
C PHE A 719 6.16 -7.53 27.67
N ARG A 720 5.27 -7.67 26.68
CA ARG A 720 5.62 -8.06 25.31
C ARG A 720 4.89 -7.19 24.30
N SER A 721 5.66 -6.58 23.39
CA SER A 721 5.15 -5.93 22.19
C SER A 721 4.80 -6.95 21.11
N PHE A 722 4.07 -6.50 20.09
CA PHE A 722 3.70 -7.32 18.93
C PHE A 722 4.88 -8.05 18.28
N HIS A 723 6.05 -7.40 18.21
CA HIS A 723 7.25 -7.98 17.60
C HIS A 723 7.91 -9.09 18.45
N HIS A 724 7.55 -9.22 19.73
CA HIS A 724 8.05 -10.28 20.61
C HIS A 724 7.15 -11.53 20.65
N LEU A 725 6.07 -11.57 19.85
CA LEU A 725 5.06 -12.63 19.83
C LEU A 725 5.42 -13.77 18.84
N ASP A 726 6.57 -14.40 19.05
CA ASP A 726 7.10 -15.40 18.11
C ASP A 726 6.84 -16.86 18.54
N ARG A 727 6.16 -17.09 19.67
CA ARG A 727 5.91 -18.46 20.14
C ARG A 727 4.95 -19.19 19.18
N PRO A 728 5.19 -20.46 18.85
CA PRO A 728 4.27 -21.24 18.02
C PRO A 728 2.95 -21.47 18.77
N LEU A 729 1.84 -21.37 18.05
CA LEU A 729 0.51 -21.71 18.57
C LEU A 729 0.43 -23.22 18.82
N LEU A 730 -0.29 -23.62 19.87
CA LEU A 730 -0.59 -25.03 20.14
C LEU A 730 -1.67 -25.53 19.16
N GLY A 731 -2.61 -24.65 18.82
CA GLY A 731 -3.66 -24.88 17.85
C GLY A 731 -3.26 -24.60 16.39
N TYR A 732 -4.16 -24.97 15.48
CA TYR A 732 -4.11 -24.57 14.08
C TYR A 732 -5.46 -23.99 13.67
N TYR A 733 -5.46 -22.70 13.34
CA TYR A 733 -6.65 -21.89 13.08
C TYR A 733 -6.70 -21.51 11.61
N ARG A 734 -7.70 -22.01 10.89
CA ARG A 734 -7.80 -21.81 9.42
C ARG A 734 -7.77 -20.35 8.97
N TYR A 735 -8.25 -19.43 9.82
CA TYR A 735 -8.37 -18.00 9.52
C TYR A 735 -7.05 -17.23 9.59
N LEU A 736 -6.05 -17.73 10.33
CA LEU A 736 -4.79 -16.99 10.54
C LEU A 736 -3.84 -17.15 9.35
N ASN A 737 -2.95 -16.17 9.13
CA ASN A 737 -1.86 -16.37 8.16
C ASN A 737 -0.93 -17.47 8.65
N LYS A 738 -0.11 -17.92 7.71
CA LYS A 738 0.98 -18.83 7.98
C LYS A 738 2.28 -18.06 7.75
N THR A 739 3.06 -17.92 8.79
CA THR A 739 4.43 -17.42 8.69
C THR A 739 5.34 -18.63 8.52
N ASN A 740 5.98 -18.78 7.36
CA ASN A 740 6.83 -19.94 7.01
C ASN A 740 6.14 -21.31 7.21
N GLY A 741 4.82 -21.38 6.94
CA GLY A 741 4.04 -22.61 7.06
C GLY A 741 3.57 -22.97 8.48
N LYS A 742 3.98 -22.21 9.52
CA LYS A 742 3.51 -22.36 10.91
C LYS A 742 2.71 -21.12 11.33
N GLN A 743 1.92 -21.26 12.40
CA GLN A 743 1.17 -20.14 13.01
C GLN A 743 1.82 -19.79 14.34
N ILE A 744 2.06 -18.50 14.56
CA ILE A 744 2.69 -17.97 15.78
C ILE A 744 1.73 -17.04 16.54
N GLU A 745 2.07 -16.67 17.77
CA GLU A 745 1.29 -15.73 18.59
C GLU A 745 0.98 -14.42 17.84
N LYS A 746 1.90 -13.91 17.03
CA LYS A 746 1.69 -12.74 16.17
C LYS A 746 0.55 -12.92 15.17
N ASP A 747 0.41 -14.13 14.61
CA ASP A 747 -0.67 -14.47 13.70
C ASP A 747 -2.02 -14.46 14.41
N LEU A 748 -2.06 -14.84 15.69
CA LEU A 748 -3.26 -14.75 16.53
C LEU A 748 -3.54 -13.29 16.93
N ALA A 749 -2.51 -12.55 17.34
CA ALA A 749 -2.61 -11.14 17.73
C ALA A 749 -3.23 -10.25 16.65
N ARG A 750 -2.95 -10.52 15.37
CA ARG A 750 -3.52 -9.76 14.25
C ARG A 750 -4.93 -10.20 13.83
N ALA A 751 -5.53 -11.21 14.47
CA ALA A 751 -6.78 -11.81 14.04
C ALA A 751 -7.97 -10.83 14.02
N PHE A 752 -7.88 -9.72 14.76
CA PHE A 752 -8.87 -8.62 14.71
C PHE A 752 -8.88 -7.89 13.35
N TYR A 753 -7.84 -8.07 12.54
CA TYR A 753 -7.68 -7.42 11.24
C TYR A 753 -7.97 -8.39 10.09
N PRO A 754 -8.67 -7.97 9.01
CA PRO A 754 -8.96 -8.86 7.90
C PRO A 754 -7.71 -9.45 7.26
N LEU A 755 -7.75 -10.72 6.88
CA LEU A 755 -6.61 -11.45 6.28
C LEU A 755 -5.98 -10.73 5.08
N ARG A 756 -6.84 -10.15 4.25
CA ARG A 756 -6.47 -9.42 3.04
C ARG A 756 -6.47 -7.91 3.27
N GLY A 757 -6.58 -7.40 4.48
CA GLY A 757 -6.77 -5.97 4.78
C GLY A 757 -8.13 -5.41 4.36
N TYR A 758 -8.38 -4.17 4.74
CA TYR A 758 -9.54 -3.35 4.36
C TYR A 758 -9.45 -2.78 2.95
N GLY A 759 -8.23 -2.64 2.39
CA GLY A 759 -8.03 -2.25 0.99
C GLY A 759 -7.79 -0.76 0.76
N TYR A 760 -7.20 -0.03 1.71
CA TYR A 760 -6.86 1.39 1.55
C TYR A 760 -6.08 1.66 0.26
N GLY A 761 -4.97 0.95 0.01
CA GLY A 761 -4.19 1.10 -1.23
C GLY A 761 -4.68 0.27 -2.42
N ARG A 762 -5.87 -0.34 -2.36
CA ARG A 762 -6.41 -1.26 -3.38
C ARG A 762 -7.87 -0.94 -3.70
N SER A 763 -8.06 -0.20 -4.80
CA SER A 763 -9.39 0.14 -5.30
C SER A 763 -10.32 -1.07 -5.42
N GLN A 764 -11.46 -1.00 -4.74
CA GLN A 764 -12.55 -1.97 -4.81
C GLN A 764 -13.20 -2.01 -6.20
N ALA A 765 -13.01 -0.98 -7.03
CA ALA A 765 -13.65 -0.86 -8.34
C ALA A 765 -12.98 -1.69 -9.45
N TYR A 766 -11.65 -1.85 -9.41
CA TYR A 766 -10.88 -2.53 -10.49
C TYR A 766 -9.69 -3.39 -10.01
N ARG A 767 -9.29 -3.29 -8.72
CA ARG A 767 -8.18 -4.07 -8.13
C ARG A 767 -8.64 -5.14 -7.15
N GLN A 768 -9.95 -5.24 -6.94
CA GLN A 768 -10.59 -6.29 -6.16
C GLN A 768 -11.80 -6.85 -6.91
N ALA A 769 -11.97 -8.17 -6.83
CA ALA A 769 -13.04 -8.89 -7.49
C ALA A 769 -13.90 -9.57 -6.43
N ALA A 770 -15.19 -9.66 -6.71
CA ALA A 770 -16.17 -10.27 -5.82
C ALA A 770 -17.18 -11.07 -6.63
N THR A 771 -17.91 -11.94 -5.93
CA THR A 771 -19.01 -12.70 -6.52
C THR A 771 -20.12 -11.73 -6.94
N GLN A 772 -20.62 -11.86 -8.17
CA GLN A 772 -21.57 -10.90 -8.74
C GLN A 772 -23.03 -11.27 -8.43
N GLY A 773 -23.36 -12.57 -8.47
CA GLY A 773 -24.72 -13.08 -8.31
C GLY A 773 -25.66 -12.74 -9.47
N SER A 774 -26.90 -12.38 -9.14
CA SER A 774 -28.03 -12.29 -10.08
C SER A 774 -27.90 -11.30 -11.25
N ILE A 775 -26.91 -10.40 -11.27
CA ILE A 775 -26.64 -9.56 -12.45
C ILE A 775 -26.16 -10.44 -13.63
N PHE A 776 -25.41 -11.51 -13.34
CA PHE A 776 -24.90 -12.44 -14.35
C PHE A 776 -26.02 -13.14 -15.15
N LYS A 777 -27.23 -13.24 -14.59
CA LYS A 777 -28.40 -13.79 -15.28
C LYS A 777 -28.71 -13.08 -16.59
N LEU A 778 -28.28 -11.81 -16.75
CA LEU A 778 -28.37 -11.08 -18.02
C LEU A 778 -27.50 -11.73 -19.11
N ILE A 779 -26.30 -12.20 -18.78
CA ILE A 779 -25.42 -12.93 -19.70
C ILE A 779 -26.04 -14.29 -20.02
N THR A 780 -26.54 -15.01 -19.02
CA THR A 780 -27.25 -16.29 -19.23
C THR A 780 -28.46 -16.11 -20.17
N SER A 781 -29.22 -15.02 -19.97
CA SER A 781 -30.38 -14.66 -20.81
C SER A 781 -29.94 -14.33 -22.24
N TYR A 782 -28.91 -13.50 -22.38
CA TYR A 782 -28.35 -13.10 -23.67
C TYR A 782 -27.89 -14.32 -24.47
N GLU A 783 -27.13 -15.24 -23.87
CA GLU A 783 -26.60 -16.39 -24.58
C GLU A 783 -27.72 -17.31 -25.09
N ALA A 784 -28.74 -17.56 -24.26
CA ALA A 784 -29.90 -18.35 -24.68
C ALA A 784 -30.71 -17.67 -25.79
N LEU A 785 -30.93 -16.35 -25.69
CA LEU A 785 -31.61 -15.57 -26.72
C LEU A 785 -30.81 -15.54 -28.02
N LYS A 786 -29.48 -15.41 -27.95
CA LYS A 786 -28.57 -15.39 -29.10
C LYS A 786 -28.69 -16.69 -29.89
N GLN A 787 -28.55 -17.84 -29.21
CA GLN A 787 -28.66 -19.15 -29.85
C GLN A 787 -30.08 -19.36 -30.40
N ARG A 788 -31.12 -19.02 -29.62
CA ARG A 788 -32.51 -19.13 -30.07
C ARG A 788 -32.80 -18.28 -31.30
N TYR A 789 -32.31 -17.04 -31.33
CA TYR A 789 -32.42 -16.14 -32.49
C TYR A 789 -31.76 -16.75 -33.71
N GLN A 790 -30.54 -17.28 -33.57
CA GLN A 790 -29.80 -17.89 -34.68
C GLN A 790 -30.47 -19.16 -35.23
N HIS A 791 -31.20 -19.90 -34.38
CA HIS A 791 -32.00 -21.06 -34.81
C HIS A 791 -33.32 -20.67 -35.50
N LEU A 792 -33.85 -19.47 -35.25
CA LEU A 792 -35.09 -18.99 -35.84
C LEU A 792 -34.77 -18.13 -37.07
N ASN A 793 -35.09 -18.60 -38.27
CA ASN A 793 -35.00 -17.77 -39.48
C ASN A 793 -35.87 -16.50 -39.34
N ASN A 794 -35.47 -15.40 -40.00
CA ASN A 794 -36.10 -14.06 -39.89
C ASN A 794 -37.65 -14.07 -39.99
N ASP A 795 -38.23 -14.96 -40.78
CA ASP A 795 -39.69 -15.02 -41.03
C ASP A 795 -40.52 -15.62 -39.87
N LYS A 796 -39.88 -16.19 -38.83
CA LYS A 796 -40.55 -16.86 -37.69
C LYS A 796 -40.36 -16.15 -36.35
N LEU A 797 -39.84 -14.93 -36.36
CA LEU A 797 -39.57 -14.16 -35.14
C LEU A 797 -40.85 -13.52 -34.58
N SER A 798 -41.34 -14.08 -33.47
CA SER A 798 -42.39 -13.52 -32.63
C SER A 798 -41.96 -13.55 -31.16
N PRO A 799 -42.52 -12.69 -30.28
CA PRO A 799 -42.22 -12.66 -28.86
C PRO A 799 -42.45 -14.00 -28.16
N SER A 800 -43.42 -14.79 -28.64
CA SER A 800 -43.68 -16.13 -28.14
C SER A 800 -42.67 -17.17 -28.69
N SER A 801 -42.20 -17.02 -29.93
CA SER A 801 -41.23 -17.96 -30.52
C SER A 801 -39.80 -17.75 -30.02
N ILE A 802 -39.42 -16.50 -29.74
CA ILE A 802 -38.09 -16.12 -29.24
C ILE A 802 -37.90 -16.45 -27.76
N ASN A 803 -38.97 -16.49 -26.98
CA ASN A 803 -38.88 -16.89 -25.57
C ASN A 803 -38.44 -18.36 -25.48
N PRO A 804 -37.26 -18.64 -24.88
CA PRO A 804 -36.68 -19.98 -24.93
C PRO A 804 -37.42 -20.98 -24.03
N LEU A 805 -37.94 -20.53 -22.88
CA LEU A 805 -38.47 -21.41 -21.84
C LEU A 805 -39.72 -20.79 -21.15
N ILE A 806 -40.70 -21.64 -20.85
CA ILE A 806 -41.80 -21.33 -19.94
C ILE A 806 -41.83 -22.40 -18.86
N MET A 807 -41.92 -22.01 -17.61
CA MET A 807 -42.08 -22.93 -16.48
C MET A 807 -42.97 -22.33 -15.40
N VAL A 808 -43.40 -23.14 -14.44
CA VAL A 808 -44.07 -22.69 -13.21
C VAL A 808 -43.10 -22.84 -12.05
N ASP A 809 -42.62 -21.73 -11.49
CA ASP A 809 -41.73 -21.74 -10.33
C ASP A 809 -42.54 -21.79 -9.04
N GLN A 810 -42.54 -22.98 -8.44
CA GLN A 810 -43.24 -23.29 -7.22
C GLN A 810 -42.45 -24.34 -6.43
N ILE A 811 -42.02 -23.96 -5.23
CA ILE A 811 -41.26 -24.83 -4.34
C ILE A 811 -42.23 -25.64 -3.49
N PHE A 812 -42.21 -26.96 -3.66
CA PHE A 812 -42.99 -27.89 -2.85
C PHE A 812 -42.18 -29.14 -2.50
N LYS A 813 -42.65 -29.90 -1.51
CA LYS A 813 -42.08 -31.18 -1.13
C LYS A 813 -43.08 -32.29 -1.41
N LYS A 814 -42.61 -33.41 -1.96
CA LYS A 814 -43.41 -34.64 -2.11
C LYS A 814 -42.57 -35.78 -1.52
N GLY A 815 -42.99 -36.30 -0.38
CA GLY A 815 -42.16 -37.21 0.42
C GLY A 815 -40.89 -36.52 0.94
N LYS A 816 -39.71 -37.14 0.72
CA LYS A 816 -38.40 -36.57 1.10
C LYS A 816 -37.84 -35.60 0.06
N ASP A 817 -38.37 -35.62 -1.16
CA ASP A 817 -37.83 -34.85 -2.28
C ASP A 817 -38.39 -33.43 -2.32
N THR A 818 -37.51 -32.48 -2.64
CA THR A 818 -37.88 -31.09 -2.87
C THR A 818 -37.95 -30.84 -4.37
N PHE A 819 -39.03 -30.22 -4.82
CA PHE A 819 -39.26 -29.79 -6.19
C PHE A 819 -39.16 -28.27 -6.26
N VAL A 820 -38.69 -27.76 -7.39
CA VAL A 820 -38.49 -26.33 -7.63
C VAL A 820 -39.52 -25.72 -8.58
N GLY A 821 -40.38 -26.54 -9.18
CA GLY A 821 -41.41 -26.07 -10.08
C GLY A 821 -42.00 -27.18 -10.94
N TYR A 822 -42.68 -26.77 -12.01
CA TYR A 822 -43.20 -27.64 -13.06
C TYR A 822 -42.76 -27.11 -14.43
N HIS A 823 -42.50 -28.01 -15.36
CA HIS A 823 -42.42 -27.66 -16.78
C HIS A 823 -43.79 -27.22 -17.30
N GLN A 824 -43.84 -26.65 -18.50
CA GLN A 824 -45.08 -26.17 -19.11
C GLN A 824 -46.13 -27.29 -19.30
N ASP A 825 -45.68 -28.54 -19.48
CA ASP A 825 -46.53 -29.73 -19.63
C ASP A 825 -47.06 -30.29 -18.28
N GLY A 826 -46.73 -29.64 -17.16
CA GLY A 826 -47.12 -30.05 -15.82
C GLY A 826 -46.20 -31.08 -15.17
N THR A 827 -45.10 -31.47 -15.81
CA THR A 827 -44.14 -32.40 -15.21
C THR A 827 -43.35 -31.72 -14.07
N PRO A 828 -43.25 -32.35 -12.88
CA PRO A 828 -42.60 -31.74 -11.73
C PRO A 828 -41.07 -31.75 -11.85
N ILE A 829 -40.43 -30.64 -11.48
CA ILE A 829 -38.98 -30.45 -11.60
C ILE A 829 -38.31 -30.68 -10.24
N PRO A 830 -37.56 -31.79 -10.05
CA PRO A 830 -36.86 -32.05 -8.80
C PRO A 830 -35.69 -31.06 -8.59
N GLN A 831 -35.33 -30.78 -7.33
CA GLN A 831 -34.18 -29.94 -7.01
C GLN A 831 -32.86 -30.56 -7.51
N TYR A 832 -32.75 -31.89 -7.42
CA TYR A 832 -31.64 -32.63 -8.03
C TYR A 832 -32.05 -32.99 -9.47
N TYR A 833 -31.43 -32.33 -10.45
CA TYR A 833 -31.83 -32.37 -11.84
C TYR A 833 -30.63 -32.67 -12.73
N LYS A 834 -30.76 -33.69 -13.59
CA LYS A 834 -29.73 -34.14 -14.55
C LYS A 834 -28.32 -34.21 -13.96
N GLY A 835 -28.17 -34.81 -12.78
CA GLY A 835 -26.87 -35.04 -12.13
C GLY A 835 -26.30 -33.87 -11.33
N GLY A 836 -27.02 -32.76 -11.20
CA GLY A 836 -26.62 -31.61 -10.38
C GLY A 836 -27.73 -31.10 -9.46
N ARG A 837 -27.38 -30.28 -8.48
CA ARG A 837 -28.35 -29.69 -7.53
C ARG A 837 -28.62 -28.23 -7.88
N MET A 838 -29.88 -27.89 -8.15
CA MET A 838 -30.29 -26.52 -8.44
C MET A 838 -30.47 -25.66 -7.18
N LEU A 839 -30.26 -24.36 -7.38
CA LEU A 839 -30.58 -23.31 -6.41
C LEU A 839 -32.10 -23.08 -6.38
N LYS A 840 -32.65 -22.91 -5.18
CA LYS A 840 -34.07 -22.60 -5.00
C LYS A 840 -34.31 -21.11 -5.21
N SER A 841 -35.52 -20.74 -5.62
CA SER A 841 -35.97 -19.34 -5.61
C SER A 841 -36.16 -18.82 -4.18
N HIS A 842 -36.03 -17.50 -4.00
CA HIS A 842 -36.26 -16.86 -2.70
C HIS A 842 -37.75 -16.88 -2.30
N ALA A 843 -38.65 -16.72 -3.28
CA ALA A 843 -40.09 -16.86 -3.07
C ALA A 843 -40.52 -18.33 -3.26
N LYS A 844 -41.45 -18.79 -2.42
CA LYS A 844 -41.96 -20.18 -2.49
C LYS A 844 -42.88 -20.44 -3.67
N ASN A 845 -43.56 -19.42 -4.18
CA ASN A 845 -44.47 -19.54 -5.31
C ASN A 845 -44.41 -18.25 -6.11
N ILE A 846 -43.78 -18.30 -7.29
CA ILE A 846 -43.73 -17.20 -8.24
C ILE A 846 -44.82 -17.38 -9.30
N GLY A 847 -45.20 -18.64 -9.58
CA GLY A 847 -46.18 -19.00 -10.58
C GLY A 847 -45.56 -19.18 -11.97
N LYS A 848 -46.36 -18.98 -13.02
CA LYS A 848 -45.91 -19.11 -14.42
C LYS A 848 -44.92 -17.99 -14.75
N ILE A 849 -43.76 -18.37 -15.26
CA ILE A 849 -42.66 -17.47 -15.62
C ILE A 849 -42.16 -17.73 -17.04
N ASP A 850 -41.97 -16.64 -17.78
CA ASP A 850 -41.19 -16.56 -19.02
C ASP A 850 -39.85 -15.87 -18.74
N LEU A 851 -39.01 -15.63 -19.75
CA LEU A 851 -37.70 -15.00 -19.56
C LEU A 851 -37.79 -13.61 -18.93
N ILE A 852 -38.74 -12.77 -19.36
CA ILE A 852 -38.91 -11.41 -18.84
C ILE A 852 -39.30 -11.47 -17.37
N ARG A 853 -40.27 -12.31 -17.01
CA ARG A 853 -40.71 -12.51 -15.63
C ARG A 853 -39.62 -13.18 -14.79
N ALA A 854 -38.78 -14.03 -15.37
CA ALA A 854 -37.64 -14.65 -14.68
C ALA A 854 -36.55 -13.61 -14.35
N ILE A 855 -36.28 -12.63 -15.21
CA ILE A 855 -35.39 -11.50 -14.90
C ILE A 855 -36.00 -10.63 -13.79
N GLU A 856 -37.29 -10.29 -13.91
CA GLU A 856 -38.05 -9.48 -12.93
C GLU A 856 -38.03 -10.10 -11.52
N THR A 857 -38.34 -11.38 -11.45
CA THR A 857 -38.47 -12.13 -10.18
C THR A 857 -37.14 -12.73 -9.73
N SER A 858 -36.11 -12.69 -10.59
CA SER A 858 -34.79 -13.26 -10.37
C SER A 858 -34.84 -14.77 -10.05
N SER A 859 -35.70 -15.55 -10.71
CA SER A 859 -35.91 -17.00 -10.46
C SER A 859 -34.63 -17.81 -10.68
N ASN A 860 -34.12 -18.50 -9.65
CA ASN A 860 -32.91 -19.31 -9.77
C ASN A 860 -33.09 -20.63 -10.56
N PRO A 861 -34.21 -21.38 -10.37
CA PRO A 861 -34.49 -22.58 -11.15
C PRO A 861 -34.59 -22.30 -12.65
N TYR A 862 -35.22 -21.19 -13.04
CA TYR A 862 -35.37 -20.82 -14.45
C TYR A 862 -34.03 -20.73 -15.17
N PHE A 863 -33.07 -19.95 -14.62
CA PHE A 863 -31.76 -19.79 -15.25
C PHE A 863 -30.92 -21.08 -15.20
N SER A 864 -31.14 -21.93 -14.20
CA SER A 864 -30.48 -23.24 -14.11
C SER A 864 -30.92 -24.16 -15.25
N ILE A 865 -32.23 -24.21 -15.52
CA ILE A 865 -32.81 -25.01 -16.61
C ILE A 865 -32.44 -24.42 -17.96
N LEU A 866 -32.53 -23.08 -18.09
CA LEU A 866 -32.12 -22.36 -19.29
C LEU A 866 -30.69 -22.73 -19.69
N ALA A 867 -29.75 -22.71 -18.73
CA ALA A 867 -28.36 -23.04 -18.99
C ALA A 867 -28.11 -24.53 -19.32
N ALA A 868 -28.94 -25.45 -18.81
CA ALA A 868 -28.69 -26.87 -18.96
C ALA A 868 -29.42 -27.55 -20.13
N GLU A 869 -30.52 -26.97 -20.61
CA GLU A 869 -31.33 -27.56 -21.68
C GLU A 869 -31.39 -26.72 -22.95
N TYR A 870 -31.22 -25.41 -22.83
CA TYR A 870 -31.42 -24.48 -23.95
C TYR A 870 -30.11 -23.86 -24.45
N LEU A 871 -28.99 -24.14 -23.80
CA LEU A 871 -27.66 -23.87 -24.34
C LEU A 871 -27.12 -25.12 -25.03
N SER A 872 -26.51 -24.93 -26.20
CA SER A 872 -25.90 -25.99 -27.00
C SER A 872 -24.78 -26.71 -26.23
N SER A 873 -23.93 -25.94 -25.52
CA SER A 873 -22.90 -26.46 -24.63
C SER A 873 -22.83 -25.66 -23.32
N PRO A 874 -22.58 -26.31 -22.16
CA PRO A 874 -22.27 -25.60 -20.91
C PRO A 874 -21.10 -24.61 -21.03
N ALA A 875 -20.14 -24.87 -21.93
CA ALA A 875 -18.99 -23.99 -22.15
C ALA A 875 -19.34 -22.65 -22.79
N ASP A 876 -20.48 -22.59 -23.52
CA ASP A 876 -20.94 -21.37 -24.19
C ASP A 876 -21.18 -20.25 -23.16
N LEU A 877 -21.59 -20.61 -21.94
CA LEU A 877 -21.79 -19.65 -20.86
C LEU A 877 -20.47 -19.03 -20.37
N SER A 878 -19.39 -19.81 -20.31
CA SER A 878 -18.05 -19.29 -20.01
C SER A 878 -17.54 -18.40 -21.15
N GLN A 879 -17.79 -18.80 -22.41
CA GLN A 879 -17.41 -17.99 -23.56
C GLN A 879 -18.18 -16.66 -23.59
N ALA A 880 -19.49 -16.68 -23.35
CA ALA A 880 -20.30 -15.47 -23.26
C ALA A 880 -19.78 -14.53 -22.17
N ALA A 881 -19.39 -15.05 -21.00
CA ALA A 881 -18.79 -14.24 -19.94
C ALA A 881 -17.48 -13.56 -20.42
N LEU A 882 -16.61 -14.29 -21.11
CA LEU A 882 -15.37 -13.74 -21.69
C LEU A 882 -15.66 -12.68 -22.76
N ASP A 883 -16.69 -12.89 -23.59
CA ASP A 883 -17.09 -11.95 -24.64
C ASP A 883 -17.52 -10.59 -24.06
N PHE A 884 -18.18 -10.59 -22.91
CA PHE A 884 -18.49 -9.39 -22.10
C PHE A 884 -17.31 -8.87 -21.25
N SER A 885 -16.09 -9.36 -21.50
CA SER A 885 -14.84 -8.98 -20.79
C SER A 885 -14.73 -9.43 -19.33
N PHE A 886 -15.53 -10.39 -18.87
CA PHE A 886 -15.27 -11.04 -17.58
C PHE A 886 -14.07 -11.98 -17.71
N GLY A 887 -13.32 -12.20 -16.63
CA GLY A 887 -12.13 -13.05 -16.65
C GLY A 887 -10.93 -12.49 -17.42
N THR A 888 -11.05 -11.30 -18.03
CA THR A 888 -9.98 -10.61 -18.77
C THR A 888 -9.83 -9.17 -18.27
N ARG A 889 -8.64 -8.59 -18.39
CA ARG A 889 -8.41 -7.17 -18.07
C ARG A 889 -9.18 -6.30 -19.07
N THR A 890 -9.86 -5.27 -18.58
CA THR A 890 -10.63 -4.33 -19.41
C THR A 890 -9.70 -3.41 -20.20
N GLY A 891 -8.48 -3.20 -19.71
CA GLY A 891 -7.47 -2.35 -20.33
C GLY A 891 -7.56 -0.89 -19.93
N ILE A 892 -8.27 -0.56 -18.84
CA ILE A 892 -8.32 0.79 -18.27
C ILE A 892 -6.91 1.41 -18.13
N ASP A 893 -6.81 2.73 -18.26
CA ASP A 893 -5.54 3.47 -18.27
C ASP A 893 -4.82 3.52 -16.89
N LEU A 894 -5.20 2.65 -15.95
CA LEU A 894 -4.71 2.60 -14.57
C LEU A 894 -3.90 1.32 -14.31
N PRO A 895 -2.86 1.38 -13.46
CA PRO A 895 -2.00 0.22 -13.20
C PRO A 895 -2.65 -0.75 -12.20
N GLY A 896 -2.28 -2.04 -12.29
CA GLY A 896 -2.64 -3.03 -11.29
C GLY A 896 -4.07 -3.58 -11.39
N GLU A 897 -4.72 -3.44 -12.53
CA GLU A 897 -6.02 -4.06 -12.83
C GLU A 897 -5.96 -5.59 -12.72
N ILE A 898 -6.98 -6.16 -12.06
CA ILE A 898 -7.18 -7.61 -11.98
C ILE A 898 -8.24 -8.09 -12.98
N ALA A 899 -8.08 -9.31 -13.49
CA ALA A 899 -8.94 -9.86 -14.54
C ALA A 899 -10.23 -10.53 -14.01
N GLY A 900 -10.38 -10.72 -12.70
CA GLY A 900 -11.41 -11.62 -12.16
C GLY A 900 -11.13 -13.09 -12.50
N LYS A 901 -12.15 -13.94 -12.43
CA LYS A 901 -12.06 -15.36 -12.79
C LYS A 901 -13.40 -15.88 -13.32
N VAL A 902 -13.34 -16.64 -14.41
CA VAL A 902 -14.48 -17.39 -14.97
C VAL A 902 -14.22 -18.89 -14.75
N PRO A 903 -15.23 -19.68 -14.34
CA PRO A 903 -15.12 -21.12 -14.20
C PRO A 903 -14.84 -21.86 -15.53
N ASN A 904 -14.03 -22.93 -15.45
CA ASN A 904 -13.66 -23.77 -16.61
C ASN A 904 -14.20 -25.21 -16.49
N ASP A 905 -14.88 -25.57 -15.39
CA ASP A 905 -15.34 -26.92 -15.07
C ASP A 905 -16.83 -27.16 -15.43
N LEU A 906 -17.47 -26.25 -16.17
CA LEU A 906 -18.93 -26.29 -16.39
C LEU A 906 -19.42 -27.51 -17.17
N ILE A 907 -18.58 -28.09 -18.03
CA ILE A 907 -18.93 -29.27 -18.83
C ILE A 907 -19.12 -30.50 -17.92
N THR A 908 -18.25 -30.67 -16.93
CA THR A 908 -18.24 -31.84 -16.04
C THR A 908 -19.03 -31.60 -14.74
N ASN A 909 -19.14 -30.36 -14.29
CA ASN A 909 -19.78 -29.99 -13.03
C ASN A 909 -21.15 -29.33 -13.25
N ARG A 910 -22.21 -30.14 -13.29
CA ARG A 910 -23.60 -29.66 -13.48
C ARG A 910 -24.07 -28.72 -12.37
N THR A 911 -23.70 -28.99 -11.11
CA THR A 911 -24.01 -28.07 -10.00
C THR A 911 -23.27 -26.74 -10.17
N GLY A 912 -22.02 -26.77 -10.64
CA GLY A 912 -21.24 -25.59 -11.00
C GLY A 912 -21.88 -24.78 -12.13
N LEU A 913 -22.42 -25.44 -13.17
CA LEU A 913 -23.20 -24.81 -14.24
C LEU A 913 -24.44 -24.10 -13.69
N TYR A 914 -25.25 -24.76 -12.86
CA TYR A 914 -26.43 -24.14 -12.25
C TYR A 914 -26.07 -22.95 -11.37
N ALA A 915 -25.00 -23.05 -10.58
CA ALA A 915 -24.51 -21.96 -9.76
C ALA A 915 -23.99 -20.78 -10.61
N MET A 916 -23.21 -21.05 -11.66
CA MET A 916 -22.70 -20.03 -12.56
C MET A 916 -23.82 -19.35 -13.37
N ALA A 917 -24.85 -20.06 -13.82
CA ALA A 917 -26.01 -19.47 -14.49
C ALA A 917 -26.71 -18.38 -13.64
N ASN A 918 -26.51 -18.45 -12.32
CA ASN A 918 -26.99 -17.48 -11.34
C ASN A 918 -25.91 -16.49 -10.83
N GLY A 919 -24.71 -16.51 -11.43
CA GLY A 919 -23.57 -15.66 -11.10
C GLY A 919 -22.81 -16.04 -9.82
N GLN A 920 -22.90 -17.30 -9.41
CA GLN A 920 -22.15 -17.89 -8.30
C GLN A 920 -21.06 -18.84 -8.83
N HIS A 921 -20.66 -19.85 -8.04
CA HIS A 921 -19.51 -20.73 -8.28
C HIS A 921 -18.17 -19.97 -8.15
N THR A 922 -17.14 -20.33 -8.91
CA THR A 922 -15.83 -19.66 -8.88
C THR A 922 -15.78 -18.37 -9.71
N LEU A 923 -16.94 -17.85 -10.15
CA LEU A 923 -17.07 -16.59 -10.87
C LEU A 923 -16.83 -15.40 -9.92
N VAL A 924 -15.79 -14.62 -10.19
CA VAL A 924 -15.54 -13.34 -9.52
C VAL A 924 -15.21 -12.26 -10.55
N VAL A 925 -15.80 -11.09 -10.40
CA VAL A 925 -15.70 -9.97 -11.35
C VAL A 925 -15.45 -8.66 -10.61
N THR A 926 -14.91 -7.66 -11.32
CA THR A 926 -14.76 -6.31 -10.80
C THR A 926 -16.02 -5.46 -11.08
N PRO A 927 -16.31 -4.45 -10.25
CA PRO A 927 -17.35 -3.46 -10.58
C PRO A 927 -17.16 -2.81 -11.94
N LEU A 928 -15.93 -2.49 -12.33
CA LEU A 928 -15.62 -1.95 -13.66
C LEU A 928 -16.02 -2.91 -14.80
N GLN A 929 -15.71 -4.21 -14.68
CA GLN A 929 -16.14 -5.22 -15.65
C GLN A 929 -17.67 -5.24 -15.78
N THR A 930 -18.39 -5.16 -14.66
CA THR A 930 -19.85 -5.11 -14.64
C THR A 930 -20.38 -3.87 -15.37
N SER A 931 -19.75 -2.70 -15.21
CA SER A 931 -20.12 -1.49 -15.93
C SER A 931 -19.95 -1.63 -17.44
N ILE A 932 -18.89 -2.29 -17.90
CA ILE A 932 -18.66 -2.55 -19.34
C ILE A 932 -19.71 -3.50 -19.90
N MET A 933 -20.07 -4.55 -19.16
CA MET A 933 -21.12 -5.48 -19.55
C MET A 933 -22.48 -4.77 -19.72
N LEU A 934 -22.86 -3.91 -18.78
CA LEU A 934 -24.09 -3.10 -18.91
C LEU A 934 -24.00 -2.06 -20.02
N SER A 935 -22.81 -1.46 -20.21
CA SER A 935 -22.55 -0.55 -21.32
C SER A 935 -22.78 -1.22 -22.67
N ALA A 936 -22.29 -2.45 -22.84
CA ALA A 936 -22.50 -3.23 -24.06
C ALA A 936 -23.98 -3.51 -24.33
N ILE A 937 -24.80 -3.76 -23.29
CA ILE A 937 -26.26 -3.91 -23.44
C ILE A 937 -26.88 -2.55 -23.83
N ALA A 938 -26.47 -1.47 -23.19
CA ALA A 938 -27.00 -0.13 -23.43
C ALA A 938 -26.73 0.34 -24.87
N ASN A 939 -25.51 0.12 -25.38
CA ASN A 939 -25.00 0.65 -26.64
C ASN A 939 -25.07 -0.32 -27.83
N LYS A 940 -25.97 -1.31 -27.80
CA LYS A 940 -26.22 -2.26 -28.91
C LYS A 940 -25.08 -3.24 -29.22
N GLY A 941 -24.37 -3.67 -28.18
CA GLY A 941 -23.40 -4.78 -28.24
C GLY A 941 -21.95 -4.34 -28.39
N HIS A 942 -21.64 -3.04 -28.33
CA HIS A 942 -20.26 -2.56 -28.45
C HIS A 942 -19.54 -2.64 -27.09
N VAL A 943 -18.61 -3.58 -26.96
CA VAL A 943 -17.74 -3.69 -25.78
C VAL A 943 -16.62 -2.66 -25.92
N LEU A 944 -16.79 -1.52 -25.25
CA LEU A 944 -15.84 -0.40 -25.30
C LEU A 944 -14.72 -0.58 -24.27
N LYS A 945 -13.50 -0.22 -24.67
CA LYS A 945 -12.38 -0.06 -23.72
C LYS A 945 -12.70 1.12 -22.79
N PRO A 946 -12.76 0.93 -21.45
CA PRO A 946 -12.95 2.05 -20.54
C PRO A 946 -11.73 2.97 -20.59
N LYS A 947 -11.95 4.29 -20.58
CA LYS A 947 -10.89 5.29 -20.56
C LYS A 947 -11.07 6.28 -19.42
N ILE A 948 -9.94 6.64 -18.80
CA ILE A 948 -9.84 7.64 -17.73
C ILE A 948 -9.24 8.94 -18.26
N VAL A 949 -8.38 8.87 -19.28
CA VAL A 949 -7.80 10.05 -19.93
C VAL A 949 -8.63 10.43 -21.15
N SER A 950 -9.16 11.65 -21.17
CA SER A 950 -9.93 12.19 -22.29
C SER A 950 -9.02 12.83 -23.34
N LEU A 951 -8.08 13.66 -22.91
CA LEU A 951 -7.09 14.28 -23.80
C LEU A 951 -5.77 14.56 -23.08
N THR A 952 -4.69 14.57 -23.84
CA THR A 952 -3.41 15.13 -23.44
C THR A 952 -3.10 16.36 -24.29
N ALA A 953 -2.64 17.43 -23.63
CA ALA A 953 -2.35 18.70 -24.28
C ALA A 953 -1.00 19.25 -23.82
N GLY A 954 -0.14 19.66 -24.74
CA GLY A 954 1.14 20.27 -24.40
C GLY A 954 2.04 20.42 -25.62
N TYR A 955 3.34 20.53 -25.35
CA TYR A 955 4.36 20.65 -26.37
C TYR A 955 5.06 19.31 -26.57
N ARG A 956 5.48 19.02 -27.80
CA ARG A 956 6.38 17.91 -28.11
C ARG A 956 7.58 18.47 -28.86
N SER A 957 8.77 18.01 -28.50
CA SER A 957 9.99 18.31 -29.24
C SER A 957 9.88 17.70 -30.64
N GLN A 958 9.97 18.52 -31.69
CA GLN A 958 10.13 18.03 -33.06
C GLN A 958 11.59 17.64 -33.30
N ALA A 959 12.06 16.56 -32.66
CA ALA A 959 13.29 15.92 -33.14
C ALA A 959 12.97 15.17 -34.44
N GLN A 960 12.98 15.87 -35.58
CA GLN A 960 13.04 15.22 -36.89
C GLN A 960 14.43 14.58 -37.05
N SER A 961 14.43 13.31 -37.44
CA SER A 961 15.57 12.38 -37.46
C SER A 961 16.72 12.70 -38.44
N LYS A 962 16.89 13.95 -38.89
CA LYS A 962 17.87 14.30 -39.96
C LYS A 962 18.64 15.61 -39.82
N GLN A 963 18.48 16.40 -38.75
CA GLN A 963 19.26 17.64 -38.58
C GLN A 963 20.30 17.55 -37.44
N PRO A 964 21.50 18.15 -37.62
CA PRO A 964 22.52 18.18 -36.58
C PRO A 964 22.06 18.99 -35.35
N LEU A 965 22.53 18.57 -34.18
CA LEU A 965 22.11 18.98 -32.83
C LEU A 965 22.05 20.49 -32.54
N GLU A 966 22.66 21.33 -33.37
CA GLU A 966 22.78 22.77 -33.12
C GLU A 966 21.54 23.57 -33.50
N ALA A 967 20.59 22.99 -34.24
CA ALA A 967 19.36 23.66 -34.68
C ALA A 967 18.03 23.08 -34.13
N ALA A 968 18.06 21.91 -33.47
CA ALA A 968 16.84 21.19 -33.06
C ALA A 968 16.08 21.81 -31.86
N CYS A 969 16.48 23.00 -31.38
CA CYS A 969 15.99 23.58 -30.13
C CYS A 969 14.83 24.57 -30.26
N LEU A 970 14.14 24.72 -31.42
CA LEU A 970 13.19 25.84 -31.57
C LEU A 970 11.77 25.51 -32.06
N ASP A 971 11.49 24.32 -32.60
CA ASP A 971 10.13 23.99 -33.06
C ASP A 971 9.41 23.04 -32.09
N HIS A 972 8.63 23.65 -31.18
CA HIS A 972 7.65 22.95 -30.37
C HIS A 972 6.28 22.99 -31.05
N SER A 973 5.84 21.87 -31.63
CA SER A 973 4.45 21.78 -32.08
C SER A 973 3.52 21.62 -30.87
N GLN A 974 2.48 22.45 -30.80
CA GLN A 974 1.36 22.20 -29.89
C GLN A 974 0.66 20.91 -30.33
N ILE A 975 0.54 19.96 -29.39
CA ILE A 975 -0.17 18.71 -29.61
C ILE A 975 -1.34 18.66 -28.66
N VAL A 976 -2.54 18.52 -29.22
CA VAL A 976 -3.73 18.09 -28.50
C VAL A 976 -4.09 16.71 -29.03
N LYS A 977 -3.90 15.68 -28.20
CA LYS A 977 -4.24 14.30 -28.55
C LYS A 977 -5.45 13.87 -27.74
N LYS A 978 -6.60 13.77 -28.40
CA LYS A 978 -7.81 13.19 -27.82
C LYS A 978 -7.69 11.67 -27.81
N ALA A 979 -8.05 11.03 -26.70
CA ALA A 979 -8.10 9.58 -26.61
C ALA A 979 -9.31 9.07 -27.41
N PRO A 980 -9.08 8.25 -28.46
CA PRO A 980 -10.17 7.72 -29.27
C PRO A 980 -11.04 6.75 -28.46
N THR A 981 -12.31 6.64 -28.82
CA THR A 981 -13.17 5.56 -28.33
C THR A 981 -12.80 4.29 -29.07
N LEU A 982 -12.46 3.24 -28.33
CA LEU A 982 -11.97 1.96 -28.88
C LEU A 982 -12.98 0.87 -28.59
N VAL A 983 -13.53 0.28 -29.64
CA VAL A 983 -14.37 -0.92 -29.57
C VAL A 983 -13.44 -2.13 -29.53
N GLN A 984 -13.45 -2.88 -28.42
CA GLN A 984 -12.64 -4.09 -28.28
C GLN A 984 -13.29 -5.27 -28.98
N ARG A 985 -14.63 -5.39 -28.85
CA ARG A 985 -15.42 -6.49 -29.41
C ARG A 985 -16.81 -5.99 -29.78
N ASN A 986 -17.41 -6.61 -30.80
CA ASN A 986 -18.80 -6.42 -31.19
C ASN A 986 -19.58 -7.70 -30.85
N LEU A 987 -20.58 -7.57 -29.99
CA LEU A 987 -21.49 -8.65 -29.63
C LEU A 987 -22.66 -8.66 -30.60
N PHE A 988 -23.17 -9.86 -30.91
CA PHE A 988 -24.37 -10.02 -31.71
C PHE A 988 -25.60 -9.62 -30.89
N MET A 989 -26.07 -8.38 -31.06
CA MET A 989 -27.12 -7.79 -30.24
C MET A 989 -28.27 -7.16 -31.06
N PRO A 990 -29.08 -7.97 -31.79
CA PRO A 990 -30.30 -7.47 -32.43
C PRO A 990 -31.23 -6.75 -31.44
N ASP A 991 -31.99 -5.76 -31.93
CA ASP A 991 -32.86 -4.92 -31.09
C ASP A 991 -33.83 -5.77 -30.25
N ILE A 992 -34.42 -6.84 -30.79
CA ILE A 992 -35.33 -7.71 -30.04
C ILE A 992 -34.67 -8.37 -28.82
N ILE A 993 -33.40 -8.80 -28.93
CA ILE A 993 -32.65 -9.40 -27.82
C ILE A 993 -32.39 -8.33 -26.76
N ARG A 994 -31.87 -7.18 -27.18
CA ARG A 994 -31.61 -6.03 -26.31
C ARG A 994 -32.88 -5.59 -25.58
N ASN A 995 -33.99 -5.46 -26.30
CA ASN A 995 -35.27 -5.01 -25.76
C ASN A 995 -35.80 -5.98 -24.70
N ILE A 996 -35.75 -7.30 -24.91
CA ILE A 996 -36.16 -8.28 -23.90
C ILE A 996 -35.37 -8.12 -22.60
N LEU A 997 -34.05 -7.92 -22.68
CA LEU A 997 -33.21 -7.68 -21.51
C LEU A 997 -33.59 -6.37 -20.79
N LEU A 998 -33.75 -5.28 -21.54
CA LEU A 998 -34.10 -3.96 -20.99
C LEU A 998 -35.51 -3.94 -20.37
N ILE A 999 -36.50 -4.57 -21.00
CA ILE A 999 -37.86 -4.73 -20.41
C ILE A 999 -37.78 -5.50 -19.09
N GLY A 1000 -37.03 -6.60 -19.06
CA GLY A 1000 -36.80 -7.37 -17.84
C GLY A 1000 -36.20 -6.51 -16.73
N MET A 1001 -35.15 -5.75 -17.04
CA MET A 1001 -34.49 -4.83 -16.11
C MET A 1001 -35.40 -3.67 -15.65
N HIS A 1002 -36.25 -3.14 -16.53
CA HIS A 1002 -37.20 -2.09 -16.16
C HIS A 1002 -38.23 -2.61 -15.15
N LYS A 1003 -38.78 -3.81 -15.38
CA LYS A 1003 -39.71 -4.45 -14.45
C LYS A 1003 -39.10 -4.71 -13.07
N VAL A 1004 -37.80 -4.99 -12.98
CA VAL A 1004 -37.09 -5.12 -11.69
C VAL A 1004 -37.16 -3.82 -10.88
N VAL A 1005 -36.90 -2.68 -11.52
CA VAL A 1005 -36.94 -1.35 -10.90
C VAL A 1005 -38.35 -1.04 -10.39
N LEU A 1006 -39.37 -1.25 -11.22
CA LEU A 1006 -40.77 -1.03 -10.87
C LEU A 1006 -41.25 -1.94 -9.73
N LYS A 1007 -40.90 -3.23 -9.77
CA LYS A 1007 -41.25 -4.18 -8.70
C LYS A 1007 -40.65 -3.79 -7.36
N GLN A 1008 -39.43 -3.26 -7.36
CA GLN A 1008 -38.78 -2.80 -6.14
C GLN A 1008 -39.53 -1.62 -5.50
N LEU A 1009 -40.23 -0.81 -6.27
CA LEU A 1009 -41.08 0.28 -5.78
C LEU A 1009 -42.43 -0.20 -5.26
N SER A 1010 -43.05 -1.20 -5.87
CA SER A 1010 -44.33 -1.71 -5.38
C SER A 1010 -44.17 -2.57 -4.11
N GLU A 1011 -43.30 -3.58 -4.16
CA GLU A 1011 -43.14 -4.57 -3.08
C GLU A 1011 -42.03 -4.20 -2.08
N GLY A 1012 -41.09 -3.34 -2.48
CA GLY A 1012 -39.89 -3.02 -1.69
C GLY A 1012 -39.95 -1.69 -0.94
N LEU A 1013 -40.89 -0.79 -1.24
CA LEU A 1013 -40.85 0.59 -0.74
C LEU A 1013 -40.98 0.69 0.77
N THR A 1014 -41.79 -0.14 1.42
CA THR A 1014 -41.89 -0.18 2.89
C THR A 1014 -40.59 -0.63 3.57
N SER A 1015 -39.84 -1.54 2.93
CA SER A 1015 -38.53 -1.95 3.47
C SER A 1015 -37.46 -0.91 3.20
N LEU A 1016 -37.45 -0.30 2.00
CA LEU A 1016 -36.57 0.80 1.65
C LEU A 1016 -36.78 2.03 2.54
N SER A 1017 -38.02 2.46 2.77
CA SER A 1017 -38.37 3.59 3.65
C SER A 1017 -37.92 3.37 5.08
N ARG A 1018 -37.95 2.12 5.55
CA ARG A 1018 -37.37 1.75 6.84
C ARG A 1018 -35.85 1.81 6.85
N PHE A 1019 -35.17 1.43 5.76
CA PHE A 1019 -33.71 1.44 5.67
C PHE A 1019 -33.14 2.85 5.55
N TYR A 1020 -33.75 3.70 4.73
CA TYR A 1020 -33.36 5.08 4.49
C TYR A 1020 -34.14 6.06 5.35
N ARG A 1021 -34.59 5.65 6.55
CA ARG A 1021 -35.35 6.53 7.45
C ARG A 1021 -34.58 7.81 7.80
N GLU A 1022 -33.27 7.69 7.98
CA GLU A 1022 -32.37 8.81 8.26
C GLU A 1022 -32.02 9.61 6.97
N TYR A 1023 -32.30 9.06 5.78
CA TYR A 1023 -31.90 9.62 4.48
C TYR A 1023 -33.05 9.55 3.44
N PRO A 1024 -34.17 10.26 3.67
CA PRO A 1024 -35.38 10.13 2.83
C PRO A 1024 -35.17 10.57 1.37
N GLU A 1025 -34.19 11.44 1.11
CA GLU A 1025 -33.86 11.94 -0.23
C GLU A 1025 -33.51 10.80 -1.20
N ALA A 1026 -32.80 9.75 -0.73
CA ALA A 1026 -32.43 8.61 -1.56
C ALA A 1026 -33.65 7.91 -2.18
N ILE A 1027 -34.77 7.88 -1.46
CA ILE A 1027 -36.01 7.26 -1.93
C ILE A 1027 -36.76 8.21 -2.87
N ALA A 1028 -36.79 9.50 -2.54
CA ALA A 1028 -37.40 10.51 -3.40
C ALA A 1028 -36.76 10.50 -4.80
N ASP A 1029 -35.43 10.47 -4.85
CA ASP A 1029 -34.66 10.41 -6.10
C ASP A 1029 -34.96 9.13 -6.89
N TYR A 1030 -35.03 8.00 -6.19
CA TYR A 1030 -35.36 6.72 -6.81
C TYR A 1030 -36.80 6.68 -7.37
N LEU A 1031 -37.75 7.33 -6.71
CA LEU A 1031 -39.14 7.45 -7.18
C LEU A 1031 -39.26 8.35 -8.40
N GLU A 1032 -38.52 9.44 -8.46
CA GLU A 1032 -38.51 10.38 -9.58
C GLU A 1032 -37.93 9.75 -10.85
N LEU A 1033 -36.84 8.98 -10.71
CA LEU A 1033 -36.10 8.40 -11.84
C LEU A 1033 -36.60 7.04 -12.34
N LYS A 1034 -37.63 6.47 -11.70
CA LYS A 1034 -38.09 5.10 -11.97
C LYS A 1034 -38.48 4.84 -13.43
N ASP A 1035 -39.01 5.86 -14.11
CA ASP A 1035 -39.51 5.78 -15.48
C ASP A 1035 -38.41 6.13 -16.49
N GLU A 1036 -37.18 6.39 -16.04
CA GLU A 1036 -36.05 6.82 -16.86
C GLU A 1036 -34.82 5.92 -16.64
N MET A 1037 -35.00 4.84 -15.89
CA MET A 1037 -33.94 3.94 -15.46
C MET A 1037 -34.38 2.48 -15.56
N VAL A 1038 -33.44 1.63 -15.94
CA VAL A 1038 -33.58 0.17 -15.85
C VAL A 1038 -32.43 -0.38 -15.02
N GLY A 1039 -32.62 -1.51 -14.36
CA GLY A 1039 -31.55 -2.07 -13.55
C GLY A 1039 -31.77 -3.51 -13.12
N LYS A 1040 -30.71 -4.07 -12.51
CA LYS A 1040 -30.75 -5.39 -11.90
C LYS A 1040 -30.07 -5.35 -10.55
N THR A 1041 -30.78 -5.78 -9.52
CA THR A 1041 -30.22 -6.02 -8.19
C THR A 1041 -29.65 -7.43 -8.08
N SER A 1042 -28.64 -7.56 -7.23
CA SER A 1042 -28.07 -8.85 -6.84
C SER A 1042 -27.65 -8.86 -5.39
N THR A 1043 -27.85 -10.03 -4.78
CA THR A 1043 -27.26 -10.42 -3.51
C THR A 1043 -26.39 -11.64 -3.82
N ALA A 1044 -25.07 -11.49 -3.67
CA ALA A 1044 -24.11 -12.54 -3.93
C ALA A 1044 -23.60 -13.10 -2.60
N GLU A 1045 -23.71 -14.41 -2.43
CA GLU A 1045 -23.19 -15.09 -1.26
C GLU A 1045 -21.68 -15.27 -1.39
N SER A 1046 -20.96 -14.99 -0.32
CA SER A 1046 -19.51 -15.16 -0.20
C SER A 1046 -19.22 -15.89 1.11
N MET A 1047 -18.44 -16.95 1.03
CA MET A 1047 -17.98 -17.70 2.19
C MET A 1047 -16.68 -17.07 2.67
N GLU A 1048 -16.72 -16.39 3.81
CA GLU A 1048 -15.54 -15.78 4.43
C GLU A 1048 -15.43 -16.23 5.88
N ASN A 1049 -14.22 -16.52 6.31
CA ASN A 1049 -13.92 -16.64 7.74
C ASN A 1049 -13.49 -15.24 8.17
N ILE A 1050 -14.14 -14.66 9.19
CA ILE A 1050 -13.82 -13.32 9.70
C ILE A 1050 -13.42 -13.36 11.18
N ASP A 1051 -13.75 -14.44 11.88
CA ASP A 1051 -13.45 -14.67 13.29
C ASP A 1051 -12.86 -16.07 13.51
N LEU A 1052 -12.55 -16.35 14.78
CA LEU A 1052 -11.99 -17.61 15.25
C LEU A 1052 -13.03 -18.56 15.84
N ASP A 1053 -14.31 -18.22 15.73
CA ASP A 1053 -15.41 -19.03 16.26
C ASP A 1053 -15.58 -20.32 15.46
N PHE A 1054 -15.52 -21.46 16.15
CA PHE A 1054 -15.71 -22.77 15.53
C PHE A 1054 -17.17 -23.07 15.19
N TYR A 1055 -18.10 -22.59 16.02
CA TYR A 1055 -19.53 -22.90 15.91
C TYR A 1055 -20.15 -22.24 14.68
N ASP A 1056 -19.78 -20.98 14.43
CA ASP A 1056 -20.22 -20.23 13.26
C ASP A 1056 -19.37 -20.56 12.00
N GLY A 1057 -18.15 -21.10 12.19
CA GLY A 1057 -17.34 -21.72 11.14
C GLY A 1057 -17.02 -20.78 9.97
N THR A 1058 -17.30 -21.22 8.74
CA THR A 1058 -17.22 -20.33 7.56
C THR A 1058 -18.53 -19.57 7.43
N ASN A 1059 -18.50 -18.29 7.80
CA ASN A 1059 -19.65 -17.42 7.74
C ASN A 1059 -20.05 -17.12 6.28
N LEU A 1060 -21.35 -17.21 6.04
CA LEU A 1060 -21.93 -16.82 4.77
C LEU A 1060 -22.30 -15.34 4.84
N TYR A 1061 -21.56 -14.52 4.09
CA TYR A 1061 -21.84 -13.11 3.94
C TYR A 1061 -22.50 -12.84 2.61
N THR A 1062 -23.24 -11.74 2.58
CA THR A 1062 -23.85 -11.24 1.37
C THR A 1062 -23.11 -9.99 0.89
N HIS A 1063 -22.80 -9.97 -0.39
CA HIS A 1063 -22.36 -8.79 -1.11
C HIS A 1063 -23.52 -8.28 -1.93
N VAL A 1064 -23.74 -6.98 -1.88
CA VAL A 1064 -24.88 -6.34 -2.54
C VAL A 1064 -24.40 -5.60 -3.76
N TRP A 1065 -25.13 -5.79 -4.86
CA TRP A 1065 -24.86 -5.14 -6.12
C TRP A 1065 -26.13 -4.56 -6.72
N PHE A 1066 -25.95 -3.44 -7.42
CA PHE A 1066 -26.93 -2.92 -8.35
C PHE A 1066 -26.22 -2.46 -9.62
N GLY A 1067 -26.75 -2.90 -10.76
CA GLY A 1067 -26.33 -2.45 -12.07
C GLY A 1067 -27.50 -1.75 -12.75
N GLY A 1068 -27.33 -0.48 -13.11
CA GLY A 1068 -28.37 0.36 -13.70
C GLY A 1068 -27.92 1.05 -14.98
N ILE A 1069 -28.88 1.32 -15.87
CA ILE A 1069 -28.74 2.12 -17.07
C ILE A 1069 -29.81 3.21 -17.02
N ALA A 1070 -29.39 4.47 -17.10
CA ALA A 1070 -30.27 5.62 -17.19
C ALA A 1070 -30.38 6.10 -18.64
N PHE A 1071 -31.58 6.51 -19.02
CA PHE A 1071 -31.91 7.05 -20.33
C PHE A 1071 -32.26 8.53 -20.23
N SER A 1072 -32.05 9.26 -21.31
CA SER A 1072 -32.33 10.71 -21.39
C SER A 1072 -33.81 11.05 -21.47
N GLN A 1073 -34.67 10.07 -21.77
CA GLN A 1073 -36.10 10.24 -21.98
C GLN A 1073 -36.88 9.23 -21.13
N LYS A 1074 -38.16 9.53 -20.87
CA LYS A 1074 -39.06 8.61 -20.19
C LYS A 1074 -39.30 7.38 -21.03
N ILE A 1075 -39.17 6.23 -20.39
CA ILE A 1075 -39.41 4.91 -20.96
C ILE A 1075 -40.92 4.78 -21.22
N PRO A 1076 -41.33 4.44 -22.46
CA PRO A 1076 -42.74 4.20 -22.75
C PRO A 1076 -43.31 3.06 -21.91
N ASN A 1077 -44.50 3.25 -21.35
CA ASN A 1077 -45.18 2.20 -20.58
C ASN A 1077 -45.68 1.02 -21.44
N ASP A 1078 -45.70 1.16 -22.77
CA ASP A 1078 -46.13 0.09 -23.68
C ASP A 1078 -44.99 -0.90 -24.00
N SER A 1079 -44.96 -2.00 -23.24
CA SER A 1079 -43.99 -3.08 -23.41
C SER A 1079 -44.08 -3.81 -24.77
N HIS A 1080 -45.23 -3.79 -25.45
CA HIS A 1080 -45.37 -4.46 -26.75
C HIS A 1080 -44.73 -3.65 -27.88
N ALA A 1081 -44.90 -2.32 -27.86
CA ALA A 1081 -44.21 -1.43 -28.80
C ALA A 1081 -42.68 -1.51 -28.63
N LEU A 1082 -42.20 -1.59 -27.38
CA LEU A 1082 -40.77 -1.67 -27.06
C LEU A 1082 -40.08 -2.98 -27.47
N LEU A 1083 -40.82 -4.06 -27.76
CA LEU A 1083 -40.22 -5.32 -28.20
C LEU A 1083 -39.66 -5.21 -29.62
N TYR A 1084 -40.39 -4.54 -30.52
CA TYR A 1084 -40.07 -4.49 -31.96
C TYR A 1084 -39.44 -3.17 -32.40
N LEU A 1085 -39.69 -2.07 -31.67
CA LEU A 1085 -39.14 -0.75 -31.98
C LEU A 1085 -38.29 -0.27 -30.80
N ASP A 1086 -37.03 0.05 -31.07
CA ASP A 1086 -36.12 0.64 -30.09
C ASP A 1086 -36.53 2.09 -29.76
N ARG A 1087 -37.40 2.24 -28.76
CA ARG A 1087 -37.90 3.54 -28.26
C ARG A 1087 -37.38 3.86 -26.85
N TRP A 1088 -36.26 3.26 -26.44
CA TRP A 1088 -35.64 3.51 -25.13
C TRP A 1088 -34.96 4.88 -25.02
N GLY A 1089 -34.76 5.56 -26.14
CA GLY A 1089 -34.00 6.81 -26.21
C GLY A 1089 -32.50 6.59 -26.09
N ASN A 1090 -31.75 7.69 -25.92
CA ASN A 1090 -30.29 7.61 -25.82
C ASN A 1090 -29.87 7.23 -24.40
N PRO A 1091 -29.07 6.16 -24.24
CA PRO A 1091 -28.51 5.81 -22.93
C PRO A 1091 -27.53 6.90 -22.50
N GLU A 1092 -27.73 7.42 -21.29
CA GLU A 1092 -26.97 8.55 -20.76
C GLU A 1092 -25.86 8.11 -19.81
N LEU A 1093 -26.16 7.16 -18.91
CA LEU A 1093 -25.25 6.76 -17.85
C LEU A 1093 -25.45 5.30 -17.45
N VAL A 1094 -24.37 4.57 -17.29
CA VAL A 1094 -24.32 3.27 -16.63
C VAL A 1094 -23.78 3.47 -15.22
N VAL A 1095 -24.50 2.99 -14.21
CA VAL A 1095 -24.08 3.04 -12.80
C VAL A 1095 -24.04 1.65 -12.22
N VAL A 1096 -22.90 1.29 -11.62
CA VAL A 1096 -22.74 0.06 -10.85
C VAL A 1096 -22.39 0.42 -9.41
N VAL A 1097 -23.18 -0.08 -8.48
CA VAL A 1097 -22.95 0.05 -7.04
C VAL A 1097 -22.60 -1.32 -6.48
N TYR A 1098 -21.48 -1.40 -5.76
CA TYR A 1098 -21.01 -2.59 -5.06
C TYR A 1098 -20.81 -2.27 -3.58
N LEU A 1099 -21.54 -2.98 -2.72
CA LEU A 1099 -21.44 -2.85 -1.27
C LEU A 1099 -20.99 -4.19 -0.68
N LYS A 1100 -19.78 -4.20 -0.13
CA LYS A 1100 -19.23 -5.38 0.55
C LYS A 1100 -19.90 -5.50 1.94
N TYR A 1101 -20.17 -6.74 2.36
CA TYR A 1101 -21.00 -7.07 3.55
C TYR A 1101 -22.38 -6.38 3.60
N GLY A 1102 -22.99 -6.14 2.44
CA GLY A 1102 -24.35 -5.59 2.34
C GLY A 1102 -25.43 -6.64 2.69
N ALA A 1103 -26.66 -6.21 2.92
CA ALA A 1103 -27.73 -7.08 3.38
C ALA A 1103 -28.67 -7.54 2.26
N TRP A 1104 -29.30 -6.59 1.57
CA TRP A 1104 -30.28 -6.87 0.52
C TRP A 1104 -29.94 -6.09 -0.74
N GLY A 1105 -30.01 -6.74 -1.90
CA GLY A 1105 -29.81 -6.11 -3.21
C GLY A 1105 -30.54 -4.76 -3.39
N LYS A 1106 -31.74 -4.65 -2.82
CA LYS A 1106 -32.59 -3.46 -2.87
C LYS A 1106 -31.91 -2.21 -2.31
N GLU A 1107 -31.00 -2.34 -1.34
CA GLU A 1107 -30.33 -1.20 -0.68
C GLU A 1107 -29.44 -0.41 -1.62
N SER A 1108 -28.93 -1.02 -2.70
CA SER A 1108 -27.98 -0.37 -3.61
C SER A 1108 -28.62 0.40 -4.78
N ALA A 1109 -29.90 0.17 -5.08
CA ALA A 1109 -30.58 0.86 -6.17
C ALA A 1109 -30.78 2.37 -5.94
N PRO A 1110 -31.17 2.84 -4.72
CA PRO A 1110 -31.26 4.27 -4.42
C PRO A 1110 -29.96 5.04 -4.66
N LEU A 1111 -28.81 4.46 -4.30
CA LEU A 1111 -27.49 5.06 -4.58
C LEU A 1111 -27.28 5.25 -6.09
N GLY A 1112 -27.71 4.27 -6.90
CA GLY A 1112 -27.65 4.37 -8.35
C GLY A 1112 -28.47 5.54 -8.90
N ALA A 1113 -29.68 5.76 -8.36
CA ALA A 1113 -30.53 6.89 -8.76
C ALA A 1113 -29.95 8.24 -8.33
N GLN A 1114 -29.43 8.35 -7.10
CA GLN A 1114 -28.74 9.55 -6.62
C GLN A 1114 -27.57 9.93 -7.54
N MET A 1115 -26.78 8.96 -7.99
CA MET A 1115 -25.70 9.19 -8.95
C MET A 1115 -26.19 9.74 -10.29
N VAL A 1116 -27.30 9.21 -10.82
CA VAL A 1116 -27.90 9.69 -12.07
C VAL A 1116 -28.42 11.12 -11.91
N ARG A 1117 -29.14 11.40 -10.81
CA ARG A 1117 -29.64 12.75 -10.50
C ARG A 1117 -28.50 13.74 -10.41
N LYS A 1118 -27.45 13.41 -9.65
CA LYS A 1118 -26.28 14.27 -9.48
C LYS A 1118 -25.56 14.50 -10.79
N TRP A 1119 -25.44 13.48 -11.64
CA TRP A 1119 -24.83 13.63 -12.96
C TRP A 1119 -25.62 14.61 -13.85
N ARG A 1120 -26.95 14.51 -13.87
CA ARG A 1120 -27.81 15.43 -14.62
C ARG A 1120 -27.76 16.85 -14.10
N GLU A 1121 -27.70 17.04 -12.77
CA GLU A 1121 -27.50 18.35 -12.15
C GLU A 1121 -26.19 19.00 -12.62
N ILE A 1122 -25.08 18.25 -12.56
CA ILE A 1122 -23.76 18.71 -13.01
C ILE A 1122 -23.78 19.05 -14.50
N LYS A 1123 -24.38 18.17 -15.31
CA LYS A 1123 -24.48 18.35 -16.76
C LYS A 1123 -25.29 19.60 -17.12
N ALA A 1124 -26.47 19.78 -16.54
CA ALA A 1124 -27.30 20.96 -16.75
C ALA A 1124 -26.57 22.26 -16.35
N ARG A 1125 -25.84 22.24 -15.23
CA ARG A 1125 -25.04 23.40 -14.77
C ARG A 1125 -23.96 23.79 -15.78
N HIS A 1126 -23.23 22.82 -16.33
CA HIS A 1126 -22.15 23.10 -17.28
C HIS A 1126 -22.62 23.32 -18.73
N GLU A 1127 -23.79 22.81 -19.11
CA GLU A 1127 -24.44 23.11 -20.39
C GLU A 1127 -25.00 24.53 -20.41
N ALA A 1128 -25.54 25.04 -19.30
CA ALA A 1128 -25.99 26.44 -19.19
C ALA A 1128 -24.86 27.47 -19.21
N HIS A 1129 -23.62 27.07 -18.92
CA HIS A 1129 -22.43 27.92 -18.95
C HIS A 1129 -21.68 27.91 -20.29
N ARG A 1130 -22.05 27.03 -21.22
CA ARG A 1130 -21.52 26.97 -22.59
C ARG A 1130 -22.47 27.69 -23.54
#